data_AF-R4TCJ9-F1
#
_entry.id   AF-R4TCJ9-F1
#
_cell.length_a   1.000
_cell.length_b   1.000
_cell.length_c   1.000
_cell.angle_alpha   90.00
_cell.angle_beta   90.00
_cell.angle_gamma   90.00
#
_symmetry.space_group_name_H-M   'P 1'
#
loop_
_entity.id
_entity.type
_entity.pdbx_description
1 polymer ?
#
loop_
_entity_poly.entity_id
_entity_poly.type
_entity_poly.pdbx_seq_one_letter_code
_entity_poly.pdbx_strand_id
1 'polypeptide(L)'
;MSAPQITLTVRHTPSALDSRRGVVRLHPEVLDALGLMAWDAVRVTGARVSSALAAPSDGEGIPGVILLDDVTMSNLGVTEGSEVVVAPAEVSAAKTVTVAGSRIASVSLSPHTLRLALIGKVLTVGDAVSLLPQDLAPAPGSDVSAVRGQLSRAIGMTWTNELLTVTATEPSGPVAVGPSTVVSWRDGARTGEAEPAAAPARAGTTLVRSTPATPHEDFIDAEIVEDERVDEVAEESVPPLSDLAGSEAAARKLAEWFDLAFHRPELLAKLGTSAHLGVLLSGPEGVGKATLVRAVAQAEKVRVVSLAAPNIAVLEPNVAAARLREAIEQATRDEDPAVLLITDIDALLPASQPPPLATVVLDDLRKALRTKGFAVVATTGRAESTDPRLRAADLLDRELGLPLPDAKTRTELLRVLLRDAPLEPGVDVGPIAERTPGFVAADLIALRRDAALRAALRQRDVDEPRISQQDLLDALTTVRPISMSTSDNLATGGLTLDDVGNMTDVKQSLTEAVLWPLRYPDSFARLGVDPPRGVLLYGPPGGGKTFLVRALAGTGALNVFAVKGAELMDKWVGESERAVRELFRRAAEAAPSLIFLDEIDALAPRRGQSSDSGVSDRVVAALLTELDGVEPMREVVVLGATNRPELVDPALLRPGRLERRVYVPPPDAHAREAILAASAKNTPLASDVDLAAYAATLDGYSAADCAALIREAALTAMRESLEAKEVTAAHLAKAAETVRPSLDPAQLAALEAYARTQV
;
A
#
# COMPACT_ATOMS: atom_id res chain seq x y z
N MET A 1 12.61 6.76 -24.84
CA MET A 1 12.58 8.18 -24.41
C MET A 1 13.25 8.23 -23.04
N SER A 2 14.12 9.22 -22.78
CA SER A 2 14.66 9.43 -21.42
C SER A 2 13.51 9.66 -20.45
N ALA A 3 13.58 9.10 -19.24
CA ALA A 3 12.63 9.42 -18.19
C ALA A 3 12.59 10.95 -17.98
N PRO A 4 11.41 11.55 -17.75
CA PRO A 4 11.29 12.99 -17.51
C PRO A 4 12.10 13.36 -16.26
N GLN A 5 12.87 14.45 -16.36
CA GLN A 5 13.67 14.96 -15.25
C GLN A 5 13.68 16.48 -15.25
N ILE A 6 13.73 17.07 -14.06
CA ILE A 6 13.72 18.53 -13.86
C ILE A 6 14.81 18.91 -12.86
N THR A 7 15.52 20.00 -13.14
CA THR A 7 16.47 20.61 -12.20
C THR A 7 15.73 21.62 -11.33
N LEU A 8 15.84 21.49 -10.02
CA LEU A 8 15.19 22.35 -9.03
C LEU A 8 16.22 22.90 -8.05
N THR A 9 15.98 24.09 -7.52
CA THR A 9 16.79 24.69 -6.47
C THR A 9 16.33 24.19 -5.10
N VAL A 10 17.27 23.73 -4.30
CA VAL A 10 17.03 23.22 -2.95
C VAL A 10 16.70 24.36 -2.00
N ARG A 11 15.59 24.24 -1.28
CA ARG A 11 15.27 25.05 -0.11
C ARG A 11 15.03 24.16 1.10
N HIS A 12 15.46 24.63 2.27
CA HIS A 12 15.13 23.94 3.51
C HIS A 12 13.63 24.07 3.77
N THR A 13 12.93 22.97 4.05
CA THR A 13 11.52 23.02 4.40
C THR A 13 11.34 23.73 5.75
N PRO A 14 10.57 24.83 5.86
CA PRO A 14 10.26 25.44 7.15
C PRO A 14 9.28 24.58 7.97
N SER A 15 8.71 23.56 7.34
CA SER A 15 7.71 22.68 7.93
C SER A 15 8.36 21.64 8.83
N ALA A 16 8.14 21.77 10.15
CA ALA A 16 8.42 20.69 11.10
C ALA A 16 7.64 19.39 10.79
N LEU A 17 6.60 19.48 9.95
CA LEU A 17 5.73 18.38 9.51
C LEU A 17 6.40 17.46 8.49
N ASP A 18 7.41 17.95 7.76
CA ASP A 18 8.12 17.21 6.70
C ASP A 18 9.52 16.75 7.15
N SER A 19 10.00 17.26 8.28
CA SER A 19 11.35 17.02 8.76
C SER A 19 11.56 15.56 9.18
N ARG A 20 12.63 14.98 8.63
CA ARG A 20 13.20 13.64 8.86
C ARG A 20 12.33 12.47 8.40
N ARG A 21 11.46 12.72 7.43
CA ARG A 21 10.48 11.74 6.94
C ARG A 21 10.86 11.11 5.62
N GLY A 22 11.84 11.67 4.90
CA GLY A 22 12.11 11.26 3.53
C GLY A 22 10.97 11.66 2.59
N VAL A 23 10.35 12.80 2.88
CA VAL A 23 9.32 13.44 2.05
C VAL A 23 9.92 14.72 1.47
N VAL A 24 9.70 14.94 0.18
CA VAL A 24 10.10 16.17 -0.51
C VAL A 24 8.86 16.88 -1.00
N ARG A 25 8.78 18.19 -0.80
CA ARG A 25 7.67 18.98 -1.34
C ARG A 25 8.04 19.50 -2.71
N LEU A 26 7.21 19.19 -3.69
CA LEU A 26 7.31 19.67 -5.05
C LEU A 26 6.12 20.56 -5.34
N HIS A 27 6.37 21.65 -6.07
CA HIS A 27 5.26 22.42 -6.61
C HIS A 27 4.38 21.51 -7.47
N PRO A 28 3.05 21.64 -7.41
CA PRO A 28 2.17 20.81 -8.22
C PRO A 28 2.50 20.80 -9.73
N GLU A 29 2.95 21.93 -10.29
CA GLU A 29 3.46 21.96 -11.68
C GLU A 29 4.61 20.99 -11.94
N VAL A 30 5.50 20.80 -10.96
CA VAL A 30 6.63 19.88 -11.07
C VAL A 30 6.15 18.43 -11.03
N LEU A 31 5.14 18.13 -10.20
CA LEU A 31 4.50 16.81 -10.17
C LEU A 31 3.86 16.51 -11.53
N ASP A 32 3.07 17.45 -12.05
CA ASP A 32 2.41 17.33 -13.35
C ASP A 32 3.44 17.22 -14.48
N ALA A 33 4.51 18.02 -14.44
CA ALA A 33 5.60 17.99 -15.42
C ALA A 33 6.35 16.65 -15.44
N LEU A 34 6.55 16.02 -14.28
CA LEU A 34 7.17 14.70 -14.14
C LEU A 34 6.18 13.54 -14.35
N GLY A 35 4.88 13.83 -14.43
CA GLY A 35 3.82 12.81 -14.53
C GLY A 35 3.64 12.00 -13.24
N LEU A 36 3.97 12.61 -12.10
CA LEU A 36 3.90 12.03 -10.77
C LEU A 36 2.59 12.38 -10.10
N MET A 37 2.06 11.44 -9.32
CA MET A 37 1.00 11.69 -8.35
C MET A 37 1.61 12.09 -7.00
N ALA A 38 0.79 12.67 -6.13
CA ALA A 38 1.18 12.87 -4.74
C ALA A 38 1.55 11.52 -4.10
N TRP A 39 2.66 11.53 -3.37
CA TRP A 39 3.32 10.42 -2.68
C TRP A 39 3.98 9.38 -3.58
N ASP A 40 4.13 9.65 -4.88
CA ASP A 40 5.00 8.84 -5.72
C ASP A 40 6.46 8.98 -5.30
N ALA A 41 7.21 7.89 -5.47
CA ALA A 41 8.63 7.92 -5.19
C ALA A 41 9.39 8.67 -6.28
N VAL A 42 10.30 9.53 -5.86
CA VAL A 42 11.19 10.28 -6.73
C VAL A 42 12.64 9.99 -6.39
N ARG A 43 13.45 9.90 -7.44
CA ARG A 43 14.90 9.87 -7.36
C ARG A 43 15.37 11.32 -7.39
N VAL A 44 16.08 11.73 -6.34
CA VAL A 44 16.69 13.06 -6.25
C VAL A 44 18.20 12.88 -6.35
N THR A 45 18.83 13.65 -7.25
CA THR A 45 20.25 13.54 -7.59
C THR A 45 20.94 14.87 -7.28
N GLY A 46 21.75 14.88 -6.22
CA GLY A 46 22.67 15.94 -5.86
C GLY A 46 24.12 15.49 -6.05
N ALA A 47 24.99 15.73 -5.06
CA ALA A 47 26.32 15.10 -5.02
C ALA A 47 26.23 13.58 -4.81
N ARG A 48 25.16 13.13 -4.16
CA ARG A 48 24.75 11.73 -4.00
C ARG A 48 23.33 11.55 -4.53
N VAL A 49 22.96 10.31 -4.82
CA VAL A 49 21.62 9.93 -5.24
C VAL A 49 20.89 9.33 -4.05
N SER A 50 19.69 9.82 -3.78
CA SER A 50 18.77 9.25 -2.79
C SER A 50 17.36 9.24 -3.37
N SER A 51 16.45 8.56 -2.69
CA SER A 51 15.04 8.45 -3.08
C SER A 51 14.16 8.96 -1.94
N ALA A 52 13.09 9.64 -2.29
CA ALA A 52 12.15 10.21 -1.35
C ALA A 52 10.72 10.13 -1.89
N LEU A 53 9.74 10.40 -1.04
CA LEU A 53 8.34 10.51 -1.43
C LEU A 53 8.03 11.95 -1.83
N ALA A 54 7.46 12.16 -3.01
CA ALA A 54 7.09 13.49 -3.49
C ALA A 54 5.68 13.88 -3.02
N ALA A 55 5.53 14.94 -2.24
CA ALA A 55 4.25 15.48 -1.83
C ALA A 55 4.04 16.89 -2.43
N PRO A 56 2.79 17.31 -2.69
CA PRO A 56 2.54 18.67 -3.16
C PRO A 56 2.92 19.68 -2.07
N SER A 57 3.57 20.78 -2.46
CA SER A 57 3.72 21.96 -1.61
C SER A 57 2.39 22.73 -1.52
N ASP A 58 2.15 23.41 -0.41
CA ASP A 58 1.06 24.38 -0.28
C ASP A 58 1.23 25.42 -1.40
N GLY A 59 0.21 25.63 -2.23
CA GLY A 59 0.29 26.28 -3.56
C GLY A 59 0.77 27.74 -3.64
N GLU A 60 1.47 28.25 -2.62
CA GLU A 60 2.16 29.54 -2.59
C GLU A 60 3.67 29.43 -2.92
N GLY A 61 4.20 28.22 -3.15
CA GLY A 61 5.61 27.96 -3.46
C GLY A 61 6.04 28.31 -4.90
N ILE A 62 7.34 28.56 -5.11
CA ILE A 62 7.91 28.81 -6.46
C ILE A 62 8.13 27.47 -7.18
N PRO A 63 7.67 27.29 -8.44
CA PRO A 63 7.82 26.03 -9.19
C PRO A 63 9.24 25.49 -9.30
N GLY A 64 10.24 26.36 -9.43
CA GLY A 64 11.66 25.99 -9.52
C GLY A 64 12.31 25.53 -8.21
N VAL A 65 11.54 25.33 -7.14
CA VAL A 65 12.05 24.98 -5.81
C VAL A 65 11.58 23.59 -5.39
N ILE A 66 12.50 22.83 -4.77
CA ILE A 66 12.20 21.63 -4.00
C ILE A 66 12.45 21.90 -2.52
N LEU A 67 11.45 21.61 -1.67
CA LEU A 67 11.65 21.69 -0.22
C LEU A 67 12.15 20.35 0.31
N LEU A 68 13.31 20.39 0.93
CA LEU A 68 14.02 19.25 1.53
C LEU A 68 14.23 19.52 3.02
N ASP A 69 14.19 18.46 3.82
CA ASP A 69 14.61 18.54 5.23
C ASP A 69 16.14 18.44 5.39
N ASP A 70 16.60 18.66 6.62
CA ASP A 70 18.01 18.56 7.01
C ASP A 70 18.64 17.20 6.65
N VAL A 71 17.91 16.11 6.91
CA VAL A 71 18.37 14.74 6.68
C VAL A 71 18.49 14.41 5.19
N THR A 72 17.49 14.75 4.39
CA THR A 72 17.46 14.49 2.95
C THR A 72 18.50 15.33 2.24
N MET A 73 18.71 16.59 2.63
CA MET A 73 19.82 17.39 2.13
C MET A 73 21.19 16.76 2.45
N SER A 74 21.37 16.24 3.67
CA SER A 74 22.58 15.52 4.06
C SER A 74 22.79 14.24 3.24
N ASN A 75 21.73 13.46 3.02
CA ASN A 75 21.76 12.24 2.21
C ASN A 75 22.17 12.51 0.77
N LEU A 76 21.65 13.59 0.19
CA LEU A 76 21.96 14.07 -1.15
C LEU A 76 23.33 14.76 -1.24
N GLY A 77 23.94 15.12 -0.11
CA GLY A 77 25.20 15.87 -0.06
C GLY A 77 25.08 17.28 -0.64
N VAL A 78 23.95 17.95 -0.39
CA VAL A 78 23.65 19.30 -0.91
C VAL A 78 23.36 20.27 0.24
N THR A 79 23.58 21.56 -0.03
CA THR A 79 23.19 22.64 0.88
C THR A 79 22.04 23.45 0.30
N GLU A 80 21.37 24.25 1.12
CA GLU A 80 20.37 25.19 0.63
C GLU A 80 20.93 26.07 -0.51
N GLY A 81 20.14 26.27 -1.57
CA GLY A 81 20.53 26.99 -2.78
C GLY A 81 21.24 26.13 -3.84
N SER A 82 21.58 24.87 -3.55
CA SER A 82 22.13 23.95 -4.55
C SER A 82 21.09 23.55 -5.59
N GLU A 83 21.53 23.15 -6.78
CA GLU A 83 20.65 22.52 -7.77
C GLU A 83 20.63 21.00 -7.60
N VAL A 84 19.46 20.40 -7.74
CA VAL A 84 19.27 18.94 -7.75
C VAL A 84 18.41 18.54 -8.93
N VAL A 85 18.66 17.33 -9.46
CA VAL A 85 17.84 16.74 -10.53
C VAL A 85 16.83 15.77 -9.93
N VAL A 86 15.56 15.96 -10.24
CA VAL A 86 14.44 15.12 -9.78
C VAL A 86 13.87 14.34 -10.95
N ALA A 87 13.62 13.05 -10.75
CA ALA A 87 12.99 12.16 -11.73
C ALA A 87 12.12 11.09 -11.03
N PRO A 88 11.14 10.48 -11.70
CA PRO A 88 10.41 9.33 -11.15
C PRO A 88 11.32 8.17 -10.74
N ALA A 89 11.00 7.48 -9.65
CA ALA A 89 11.73 6.31 -9.16
C ALA A 89 10.86 5.06 -9.14
N GLU A 90 11.43 3.94 -9.59
CA GLU A 90 10.87 2.61 -9.33
C GLU A 90 11.32 2.14 -7.95
N VAL A 91 10.37 1.78 -7.10
CA VAL A 91 10.64 1.30 -5.73
C VAL A 91 10.11 -0.11 -5.57
N SER A 92 10.96 -1.01 -5.09
CA SER A 92 10.59 -2.39 -4.77
C SER A 92 10.17 -2.53 -3.31
N ALA A 93 9.31 -3.49 -2.99
CA ALA A 93 9.04 -3.83 -1.59
C ALA A 93 10.31 -4.45 -0.95
N ALA A 94 10.69 -3.97 0.24
CA ALA A 94 11.86 -4.43 0.95
C ALA A 94 11.63 -5.83 1.55
N LYS A 95 12.50 -6.79 1.23
CA LYS A 95 12.59 -8.07 1.95
C LYS A 95 13.39 -7.90 3.23
N THR A 96 14.57 -7.29 3.11
CA THR A 96 15.47 -7.03 4.24
C THR A 96 15.99 -5.61 4.21
N VAL A 97 16.15 -5.02 5.40
CA VAL A 97 16.80 -3.74 5.60
C VAL A 97 17.75 -3.86 6.80
N THR A 98 19.00 -3.48 6.58
CA THR A 98 20.01 -3.43 7.64
C THR A 98 20.34 -1.99 7.96
N VAL A 99 20.30 -1.64 9.24
CA VAL A 99 20.61 -0.29 9.74
C VAL A 99 21.78 -0.31 10.72
N ALA A 100 22.51 0.80 10.79
CA ALA A 100 23.57 1.01 11.78
C ALA A 100 23.29 2.29 12.58
N GLY A 101 23.65 2.25 13.86
CA GLY A 101 23.51 3.36 14.80
C GLY A 101 24.40 3.13 16.02
N SER A 102 24.18 3.92 17.06
CA SER A 102 24.92 3.86 18.31
C SER A 102 24.64 2.57 19.06
N ARG A 103 25.58 2.21 19.93
CA ARG A 103 25.44 1.06 20.83
C ARG A 103 24.24 1.21 21.78
N ILE A 104 23.86 2.44 22.12
CA ILE A 104 22.71 2.68 22.99
C ILE A 104 21.42 2.42 22.22
N ALA A 105 21.30 2.92 20.99
CA ALA A 105 20.15 2.65 20.13
C ALA A 105 20.02 1.15 19.80
N SER A 106 21.13 0.45 19.52
CA SER A 106 21.09 -0.97 19.19
C SER A 106 20.71 -1.89 20.34
N VAL A 107 20.87 -1.43 21.59
CA VAL A 107 20.46 -2.17 22.80
C VAL A 107 19.06 -1.77 23.27
N SER A 108 18.65 -0.52 23.08
CA SER A 108 17.36 0.00 23.57
C SER A 108 16.20 -0.17 22.60
N LEU A 109 16.46 -0.30 21.30
CA LEU A 109 15.42 -0.41 20.28
C LEU A 109 15.37 -1.82 19.71
N SER A 110 14.26 -2.50 20.00
CA SER A 110 13.98 -3.78 19.37
C SER A 110 13.88 -3.61 17.85
N PRO A 111 14.32 -4.59 17.06
CA PRO A 111 14.15 -4.52 15.61
C PRO A 111 12.68 -4.58 15.15
N HIS A 112 11.75 -4.98 16.03
CA HIS A 112 10.31 -4.82 15.79
C HIS A 112 9.90 -3.34 15.84
N THR A 113 10.39 -2.61 16.85
CA THR A 113 10.22 -1.16 16.97
C THR A 113 10.82 -0.44 15.76
N LEU A 114 12.01 -0.85 15.30
CA LEU A 114 12.61 -0.30 14.08
C LEU A 114 11.72 -0.52 12.85
N ARG A 115 11.17 -1.71 12.67
CA ARG A 115 10.27 -1.99 11.55
C ARG A 115 9.04 -1.10 11.60
N LEU A 116 8.36 -1.02 12.75
CA LEU A 116 7.21 -0.13 12.92
C LEU A 116 7.55 1.34 12.64
N ALA A 117 8.76 1.79 13.00
CA ALA A 117 9.25 3.14 12.73
C ALA A 117 9.47 3.45 11.25
N LEU A 118 9.88 2.42 10.50
CA LEU A 118 10.33 2.55 9.12
C LEU A 118 9.25 2.16 8.10
N ILE A 119 8.17 1.47 8.49
CA ILE A 119 7.05 1.14 7.60
C ILE A 119 6.58 2.38 6.83
N GLY A 120 6.38 2.22 5.52
CA GLY A 120 5.97 3.30 4.61
C GLY A 120 7.14 4.13 4.05
N LYS A 121 8.32 4.11 4.68
CA LYS A 121 9.51 4.84 4.21
C LYS A 121 10.11 4.20 2.96
N VAL A 122 10.56 5.07 2.05
CA VAL A 122 11.45 4.69 0.95
C VAL A 122 12.89 4.89 1.40
N LEU A 123 13.69 3.84 1.31
CA LEU A 123 15.06 3.80 1.81
C LEU A 123 16.04 3.52 0.67
N THR A 124 17.17 4.22 0.67
CA THR A 124 18.32 3.95 -0.20
C THR A 124 19.55 3.61 0.66
N VAL A 125 20.39 2.70 0.17
CA VAL A 125 21.64 2.34 0.87
C VAL A 125 22.54 3.56 1.01
N GLY A 126 23.01 3.79 2.23
CA GLY A 126 23.87 4.92 2.60
C GLY A 126 23.11 6.15 3.11
N ASP A 127 21.78 6.12 3.12
CA ASP A 127 20.96 7.21 3.66
C ASP A 127 20.93 7.18 5.18
N ALA A 128 20.97 8.35 5.80
CA ALA A 128 20.56 8.57 7.17
C ALA A 128 19.03 8.63 7.26
N VAL A 129 18.46 7.91 8.21
CA VAL A 129 17.01 7.77 8.42
C VAL A 129 16.68 8.03 9.88
N SER A 130 15.61 8.78 10.12
CA SER A 130 15.08 8.96 11.46
C SER A 130 14.14 7.83 11.83
N LEU A 131 14.11 7.48 13.11
CA LEU A 131 13.13 6.57 13.68
C LEU A 131 11.83 7.26 14.10
N LEU A 132 11.69 8.56 13.87
CA LEU A 132 10.41 9.21 13.97
C LEU A 132 9.48 8.62 12.88
N PRO A 133 8.34 8.01 13.25
CA PRO A 133 7.34 7.57 12.26
C PRO A 133 7.02 8.67 11.24
N GLN A 134 6.68 8.30 10.00
CA GLN A 134 6.27 9.26 8.95
C GLN A 134 4.92 9.94 9.24
N ASP A 135 4.21 9.55 10.30
CA ASP A 135 2.82 9.93 10.60
C ASP A 135 2.70 10.80 11.87
N LEU A 136 3.49 11.88 11.96
CA LEU A 136 3.89 12.57 13.20
C LEU A 136 4.26 14.03 12.91
N ALA A 137 3.29 14.93 12.93
CA ALA A 137 3.46 16.29 12.43
C ALA A 137 3.20 17.36 13.50
N PRO A 138 4.23 17.98 14.14
CA PRO A 138 4.00 19.11 15.05
C PRO A 138 3.65 20.40 14.33
N ALA A 139 2.53 21.05 14.73
CA ALA A 139 2.15 22.36 14.21
C ALA A 139 3.32 23.39 14.21
N PRO A 140 3.33 24.36 13.29
CA PRO A 140 4.40 25.36 13.21
C PRO A 140 4.63 26.09 14.55
N GLY A 141 5.88 26.20 15.00
CA GLY A 141 6.24 26.93 16.24
C GLY A 141 6.27 26.13 17.54
N SER A 142 6.21 24.78 17.51
CA SER A 142 6.35 23.96 18.74
C SER A 142 7.79 23.89 19.21
N ASP A 143 7.96 23.89 20.53
CA ASP A 143 9.11 23.23 21.14
C ASP A 143 8.97 21.70 20.95
N VAL A 144 9.62 21.21 19.90
CA VAL A 144 9.66 19.79 19.49
C VAL A 144 10.15 18.89 20.63
N SER A 145 10.91 19.42 21.59
CA SER A 145 11.43 18.66 22.74
C SER A 145 10.35 18.41 23.80
N ALA A 146 9.48 19.39 24.06
CA ALA A 146 8.40 19.31 25.05
C ALA A 146 7.25 18.40 24.59
N VAL A 147 6.83 18.56 23.32
CA VAL A 147 5.86 17.69 22.65
C VAL A 147 6.31 16.22 22.69
N ARG A 148 7.60 15.97 22.44
CA ARG A 148 8.20 14.63 22.46
C ARG A 148 8.18 14.01 23.86
N GLY A 149 8.39 14.82 24.91
CA GLY A 149 8.33 14.37 26.30
C GLY A 149 6.91 14.03 26.77
N GLN A 150 5.88 14.72 26.26
CA GLN A 150 4.47 14.36 26.49
C GLN A 150 4.09 13.12 25.69
N LEU A 151 4.60 12.97 24.46
CA LEU A 151 4.31 11.84 23.59
C LEU A 151 4.91 10.52 24.10
N SER A 152 6.16 10.55 24.59
CA SER A 152 6.79 9.39 25.21
C SER A 152 6.02 8.92 26.46
N ARG A 153 5.38 9.86 27.18
CA ARG A 153 4.52 9.56 28.34
C ARG A 153 3.14 9.02 27.96
N ALA A 154 2.56 9.47 26.85
CA ALA A 154 1.21 9.06 26.41
C ALA A 154 1.14 7.69 25.70
N ILE A 155 2.24 7.27 25.03
CA ILE A 155 2.26 6.02 24.23
C ILE A 155 3.22 4.96 24.81
N GLY A 156 3.93 5.24 25.90
CA GLY A 156 4.81 4.28 26.59
C GLY A 156 6.05 3.83 25.81
N MET A 157 6.43 4.51 24.71
CA MET A 157 7.56 4.14 23.85
C MET A 157 8.68 5.20 23.88
N THR A 158 9.95 4.75 23.89
CA THR A 158 11.18 5.59 23.86
C THR A 158 11.67 5.79 22.41
N TRP A 159 11.07 6.73 21.69
CA TRP A 159 11.56 7.13 20.37
C TRP A 159 12.85 7.94 20.50
N THR A 160 13.96 7.48 19.91
CA THR A 160 15.25 8.21 19.94
C THR A 160 15.34 9.23 18.80
N ASN A 161 16.02 10.35 19.04
CA ASN A 161 16.32 11.34 17.98
C ASN A 161 17.51 10.92 17.10
N GLU A 162 18.04 9.72 17.32
CA GLU A 162 19.23 9.28 16.65
C GLU A 162 18.93 8.95 15.19
N LEU A 163 19.79 9.41 14.29
CA LEU A 163 19.74 9.05 12.88
C LEU A 163 20.47 7.72 12.69
N LEU A 164 19.78 6.75 12.10
CA LEU A 164 20.39 5.49 11.71
C LEU A 164 20.86 5.58 10.27
N THR A 165 21.91 4.86 9.92
CA THR A 165 22.35 4.75 8.52
C THR A 165 21.83 3.45 7.93
N VAL A 166 21.20 3.49 6.76
CA VAL A 166 20.83 2.30 5.99
C VAL A 166 22.09 1.73 5.35
N THR A 167 22.37 0.46 5.61
CA THR A 167 23.66 -0.15 5.27
C THR A 167 23.54 -1.19 4.17
N ALA A 168 22.38 -1.84 4.08
CA ALA A 168 22.06 -2.81 3.06
C ALA A 168 20.54 -2.90 2.91
N THR A 169 20.09 -3.18 1.69
CA THR A 169 18.69 -3.45 1.34
C THR A 169 18.63 -4.64 0.38
N GLU A 170 17.56 -5.42 0.47
CA GLU A 170 17.25 -6.47 -0.49
C GLU A 170 15.78 -6.32 -0.95
N PRO A 171 15.49 -6.20 -2.26
CA PRO A 171 16.43 -6.13 -3.37
C PRO A 171 17.31 -4.87 -3.36
N SER A 172 18.41 -4.88 -4.11
CA SER A 172 19.30 -3.71 -4.23
C SER A 172 18.59 -2.56 -4.94
N GLY A 173 18.76 -1.35 -4.42
CA GLY A 173 18.13 -0.14 -4.97
C GLY A 173 17.18 0.51 -3.97
N PRO A 174 16.34 1.47 -4.43
CA PRO A 174 15.30 2.07 -3.61
C PRO A 174 14.26 1.03 -3.18
N VAL A 175 14.03 0.91 -1.88
CA VAL A 175 13.05 -0.03 -1.33
C VAL A 175 12.06 0.62 -0.39
N ALA A 176 10.81 0.17 -0.41
CA ALA A 176 9.78 0.57 0.55
C ALA A 176 9.66 -0.47 1.66
N VAL A 177 9.70 -0.03 2.92
CA VAL A 177 9.55 -0.92 4.07
C VAL A 177 8.08 -1.24 4.30
N GLY A 178 7.74 -2.52 4.38
CA GLY A 178 6.41 -3.03 4.69
C GLY A 178 6.37 -3.84 6.00
N PRO A 179 5.18 -4.26 6.45
CA PRO A 179 5.01 -5.11 7.64
C PRO A 179 5.77 -6.44 7.61
N SER A 180 5.99 -7.02 6.43
CA SER A 180 6.73 -8.26 6.19
C SER A 180 8.24 -8.08 6.05
N THR A 181 8.74 -6.83 5.97
CA THR A 181 10.17 -6.54 5.86
C THR A 181 10.91 -6.96 7.15
N VAL A 182 12.06 -7.63 7.00
CA VAL A 182 12.96 -7.92 8.13
C VAL A 182 13.90 -6.76 8.34
N VAL A 183 13.85 -6.12 9.51
CA VAL A 183 14.79 -5.06 9.87
C VAL A 183 15.83 -5.60 10.85
N SER A 184 17.10 -5.28 10.62
CA SER A 184 18.21 -5.75 11.46
C SER A 184 19.24 -4.66 11.74
N TRP A 185 19.90 -4.76 12.89
CA TRP A 185 21.12 -4.00 13.15
C TRP A 185 22.31 -4.64 12.43
N ARG A 186 23.23 -3.82 11.88
CA ARG A 186 24.43 -4.26 11.14
C ARG A 186 25.24 -5.31 11.89
N ASP A 187 25.29 -5.24 13.22
CA ASP A 187 26.04 -6.14 14.10
C ASP A 187 25.19 -6.58 15.32
N GLY A 188 23.88 -6.75 15.17
CA GLY A 188 22.97 -7.00 16.30
C GLY A 188 21.71 -7.81 15.98
N ALA A 189 20.74 -7.75 16.90
CA ALA A 189 19.49 -8.50 16.83
C ALA A 189 18.67 -8.15 15.58
N ARG A 190 17.85 -9.12 15.13
CA ARG A 190 16.90 -8.96 14.00
C ARG A 190 15.46 -8.98 14.49
N THR A 191 14.52 -8.55 13.66
CA THR A 191 13.08 -8.62 14.01
C THR A 191 12.75 -10.06 14.42
N GLY A 192 11.99 -10.24 15.50
CA GLY A 192 11.52 -11.56 15.98
C GLY A 192 12.55 -12.52 16.60
N GLU A 193 13.76 -12.09 16.96
CA GLU A 193 14.58 -12.83 17.95
C GLU A 193 14.12 -12.50 19.38
N ALA A 194 14.05 -13.50 20.26
CA ALA A 194 13.73 -13.29 21.68
C ALA A 194 14.75 -12.34 22.32
N GLU A 195 14.26 -11.40 23.15
CA GLU A 195 15.12 -10.48 23.89
C GLU A 195 16.21 -11.25 24.65
N PRO A 196 17.48 -10.84 24.58
CA PRO A 196 18.40 -11.24 25.62
C PRO A 196 17.86 -10.65 26.92
N ALA A 197 17.40 -11.52 27.83
CA ALA A 197 17.12 -11.13 29.20
C ALA A 197 18.32 -10.31 29.69
N ALA A 198 18.07 -9.08 30.14
CA ALA A 198 19.12 -8.24 30.70
C ALA A 198 19.80 -9.02 31.82
N ALA A 199 20.98 -9.58 31.55
CA ALA A 199 21.72 -10.31 32.55
C ALA A 199 22.06 -9.32 33.66
N PRO A 200 21.73 -9.59 34.94
CA PRO A 200 22.22 -8.74 36.01
C PRO A 200 23.73 -8.84 35.98
N ALA A 201 24.39 -7.70 35.76
CA ALA A 201 25.84 -7.61 35.78
C ALA A 201 26.32 -8.09 37.15
N ARG A 202 26.78 -9.34 37.24
CA ARG A 202 27.59 -9.81 38.36
C ARG A 202 28.92 -9.09 38.27
N ALA A 203 29.01 -7.95 38.95
CA ALA A 203 30.26 -7.29 39.24
C ALA A 203 31.13 -8.24 40.09
N GLY A 204 32.03 -8.96 39.42
CA GLY A 204 33.15 -9.60 40.09
C GLY A 204 34.10 -8.53 40.59
N THR A 205 34.07 -8.26 41.88
CA THR A 205 35.07 -7.45 42.58
C THR A 205 36.45 -8.10 42.46
N THR A 206 37.30 -7.55 41.58
CA THR A 206 38.75 -7.67 41.74
C THR A 206 39.27 -6.32 42.19
N LEU A 207 39.51 -6.23 43.49
CA LEU A 207 40.18 -5.12 44.16
C LEU A 207 41.56 -4.87 43.53
N VAL A 208 41.77 -3.68 42.99
CA VAL A 208 43.09 -3.05 42.98
C VAL A 208 42.97 -1.72 43.72
N ARG A 209 43.59 -1.69 44.90
CA ARG A 209 43.74 -0.52 45.75
C ARG A 209 44.68 0.50 45.07
N SER A 210 44.23 1.75 44.98
CA SER A 210 45.10 2.91 45.22
C SER A 210 44.31 4.04 45.87
N THR A 211 44.78 4.42 47.05
CA THR A 211 44.32 5.49 47.95
C THR A 211 44.79 6.89 47.49
N PRO A 212 44.35 8.00 48.11
CA PRO A 212 43.56 9.04 47.43
C PRO A 212 44.30 10.38 47.23
N ALA A 213 43.69 11.28 46.45
CA ALA A 213 43.88 12.72 46.57
C ALA A 213 42.57 13.47 46.23
N THR A 214 42.04 14.22 47.19
CA THR A 214 41.06 15.32 47.06
C THR A 214 41.82 16.66 47.03
N PRO A 215 41.22 17.88 46.82
CA PRO A 215 39.79 18.27 46.86
C PRO A 215 39.32 19.32 45.79
N HIS A 216 38.07 19.80 45.99
CA HIS A 216 37.32 20.94 45.41
C HIS A 216 36.39 20.61 44.22
N GLU A 217 35.14 21.04 44.13
CA GLU A 217 34.18 21.76 45.01
C GLU A 217 32.79 21.66 44.31
N ASP A 218 31.72 21.69 45.11
CA ASP A 218 30.30 22.02 44.81
C ASP A 218 29.56 21.35 43.63
N PHE A 219 28.44 20.66 43.92
CA PHE A 219 27.08 20.99 43.46
C PHE A 219 26.03 19.96 43.96
N ILE A 220 25.15 20.44 44.83
CA ILE A 220 23.70 20.16 45.02
C ILE A 220 23.22 18.71 45.09
N ASP A 221 22.77 18.33 46.29
CA ASP A 221 21.98 17.14 46.62
C ASP A 221 20.65 17.10 45.83
N ALA A 222 20.47 16.05 45.04
CA ALA A 222 19.15 15.59 44.61
C ALA A 222 18.84 14.29 45.36
N GLU A 223 17.85 14.34 46.26
CA GLU A 223 17.26 13.17 46.89
C GLU A 223 16.80 12.17 45.81
N ILE A 224 17.40 10.98 45.84
CA ILE A 224 16.92 9.83 45.08
C ILE A 224 15.67 9.34 45.81
N VAL A 225 14.51 9.68 45.26
CA VAL A 225 13.27 8.97 45.59
C VAL A 225 13.40 7.60 44.93
N GLU A 226 13.58 6.57 45.76
CA GLU A 226 13.47 5.17 45.35
C GLU A 226 12.00 4.93 44.98
N ASP A 227 11.66 5.04 43.69
CA ASP A 227 10.36 4.57 43.19
C ASP A 227 10.47 3.08 42.89
N GLU A 228 9.73 2.31 43.69
CA GLU A 228 9.64 0.86 43.61
C GLU A 228 8.92 0.43 42.33
N ARG A 229 9.50 -0.57 41.64
CA ARG A 229 8.90 -1.46 40.61
C ARG A 229 8.71 -0.86 39.21
N VAL A 230 9.71 -1.11 38.36
CA VAL A 230 9.52 -1.24 36.92
C VAL A 230 9.95 -2.65 36.51
N ASP A 231 9.14 -3.64 36.88
CA ASP A 231 9.25 -5.02 36.40
C ASP A 231 7.88 -5.41 35.83
N GLU A 232 7.75 -5.33 34.50
CA GLU A 232 6.93 -6.18 33.62
C GLU A 232 6.95 -5.56 32.22
N VAL A 233 7.67 -6.19 31.30
CA VAL A 233 7.60 -5.89 29.87
C VAL A 233 6.16 -6.17 29.45
N ALA A 234 5.42 -5.13 29.06
CA ALA A 234 4.01 -5.23 28.70
C ALA A 234 3.81 -6.31 27.63
N GLU A 235 3.20 -7.44 28.01
CA GLU A 235 2.69 -8.43 27.05
C GLU A 235 1.74 -7.70 26.09
N GLU A 236 1.96 -7.89 24.78
CA GLU A 236 1.13 -7.30 23.73
C GLU A 236 -0.34 -7.71 23.97
N SER A 237 -1.17 -6.76 24.39
CA SER A 237 -2.54 -7.04 24.81
C SER A 237 -3.36 -7.61 23.64
N VAL A 238 -3.71 -8.89 23.72
CA VAL A 238 -4.52 -9.56 22.69
C VAL A 238 -5.96 -9.03 22.76
N PRO A 239 -6.54 -8.54 21.66
CA PRO A 239 -7.91 -8.03 21.66
C PRO A 239 -8.92 -9.17 21.85
N PRO A 240 -10.06 -8.93 22.51
CA PRO A 240 -11.12 -9.93 22.64
C PRO A 240 -11.77 -10.22 21.29
N LEU A 241 -12.41 -11.39 21.16
CA LEU A 241 -13.11 -11.80 19.93
C LEU A 241 -14.17 -10.78 19.46
N SER A 242 -14.78 -10.04 20.38
CA SER A 242 -15.76 -8.99 20.08
C SER A 242 -15.18 -7.79 19.33
N ASP A 243 -13.85 -7.60 19.40
CA ASP A 243 -13.15 -6.47 18.80
C ASP A 243 -12.56 -6.81 17.42
N LEU A 244 -12.73 -8.06 16.95
CA LEU A 244 -12.29 -8.52 15.62
C LEU A 244 -13.32 -8.22 14.52
N ALA A 245 -13.64 -6.93 14.35
CA ALA A 245 -14.63 -6.49 13.37
C ALA A 245 -14.29 -6.98 11.94
N GLY A 246 -15.26 -7.61 11.28
CA GLY A 246 -15.14 -8.15 9.92
C GLY A 246 -14.44 -9.51 9.82
N SER A 247 -13.92 -10.04 10.94
CA SER A 247 -13.30 -11.37 11.01
C SER A 247 -14.13 -12.38 11.80
N GLU A 248 -15.39 -12.08 12.12
CA GLU A 248 -16.21 -12.88 13.04
C GLU A 248 -16.48 -14.30 12.51
N ALA A 249 -16.74 -14.42 11.20
CA ALA A 249 -16.96 -15.71 10.56
C ALA A 249 -15.67 -16.56 10.54
N ALA A 250 -14.52 -15.92 10.30
CA ALA A 250 -13.23 -16.57 10.33
C ALA A 250 -12.85 -17.00 11.75
N ALA A 251 -13.07 -16.12 12.74
CA ALA A 251 -12.87 -16.40 14.15
C ALA A 251 -13.70 -17.59 14.62
N ARG A 252 -14.99 -17.62 14.26
CA ARG A 252 -15.89 -18.74 14.60
C ARG A 252 -15.41 -20.06 14.02
N LYS A 253 -15.07 -20.10 12.73
CA LYS A 253 -14.55 -21.32 12.08
C LYS A 253 -13.25 -21.80 12.73
N LEU A 254 -12.32 -20.88 13.01
CA LEU A 254 -11.06 -21.23 13.64
C LEU A 254 -11.27 -21.73 15.08
N ALA A 255 -12.17 -21.12 15.85
CA ALA A 255 -12.55 -21.55 17.19
C ALA A 255 -13.18 -22.95 17.19
N GLU A 256 -14.11 -23.22 16.25
CA GLU A 256 -14.68 -24.56 16.07
C GLU A 256 -13.61 -25.61 15.74
N TRP A 257 -12.61 -25.25 14.93
CA TRP A 257 -11.49 -26.14 14.64
C TRP A 257 -10.60 -26.38 15.86
N PHE A 258 -10.37 -25.36 16.68
CA PHE A 258 -9.60 -25.48 17.92
C PHE A 258 -10.34 -26.34 18.95
N ASP A 259 -11.65 -26.14 19.15
CA ASP A 259 -12.48 -26.97 20.05
C ASP A 259 -12.42 -28.46 19.64
N LEU A 260 -12.60 -28.76 18.36
CA LEU A 260 -12.56 -30.14 17.86
C LEU A 260 -11.16 -30.78 17.96
N ALA A 261 -10.10 -30.01 17.71
CA ALA A 261 -8.74 -30.53 17.71
C ALA A 261 -8.18 -30.71 19.13
N PHE A 262 -8.46 -29.77 20.03
CA PHE A 262 -7.84 -29.71 21.36
C PHE A 262 -8.73 -30.21 22.49
N HIS A 263 -10.02 -29.84 22.48
CA HIS A 263 -10.94 -30.12 23.59
C HIS A 263 -11.80 -31.36 23.38
N ARG A 264 -12.05 -31.74 22.11
CA ARG A 264 -12.91 -32.90 21.75
C ARG A 264 -12.29 -33.87 20.72
N PRO A 265 -11.00 -34.26 20.84
CA PRO A 265 -10.34 -35.12 19.86
C PRO A 265 -10.97 -36.52 19.74
N GLU A 266 -11.67 -36.99 20.77
CA GLU A 266 -12.37 -38.28 20.78
C GLU A 266 -13.55 -38.34 19.80
N LEU A 267 -14.18 -37.20 19.47
CA LEU A 267 -15.24 -37.14 18.46
C LEU A 267 -14.67 -37.46 17.07
N LEU A 268 -13.52 -36.88 16.75
CA LEU A 268 -12.79 -37.13 15.51
C LEU A 268 -12.33 -38.59 15.42
N ALA A 269 -11.79 -39.13 16.52
CA ALA A 269 -11.36 -40.53 16.58
C ALA A 269 -12.52 -41.52 16.34
N LYS A 270 -13.71 -41.26 16.89
CA LYS A 270 -14.92 -42.08 16.67
C LYS A 270 -15.39 -42.07 15.21
N LEU A 271 -15.12 -40.99 14.48
CA LEU A 271 -15.43 -40.85 13.05
C LEU A 271 -14.31 -41.41 12.15
N GLY A 272 -13.25 -41.99 12.72
CA GLY A 272 -12.14 -42.58 11.96
C GLY A 272 -11.17 -41.55 11.37
N THR A 273 -11.15 -40.32 11.89
CA THR A 273 -10.24 -39.25 11.45
C THR A 273 -9.27 -38.82 12.55
N SER A 274 -8.14 -38.23 12.18
CA SER A 274 -7.14 -37.71 13.12
C SER A 274 -7.46 -36.29 13.57
N ALA A 275 -7.16 -35.97 14.83
CA ALA A 275 -7.23 -34.61 15.39
C ALA A 275 -6.12 -33.67 14.91
N HIS A 276 -5.44 -34.01 13.81
CA HIS A 276 -4.49 -33.12 13.15
C HIS A 276 -5.19 -31.82 12.73
N LEU A 277 -4.49 -30.70 12.91
CA LEU A 277 -4.99 -29.39 12.52
C LEU A 277 -3.85 -28.57 11.92
N GLY A 278 -3.90 -28.40 10.60
CA GLY A 278 -3.09 -27.44 9.88
C GLY A 278 -3.96 -26.44 9.15
N VAL A 279 -3.74 -25.15 9.40
CA VAL A 279 -4.52 -24.07 8.78
C VAL A 279 -3.60 -23.11 8.04
N LEU A 280 -3.93 -22.81 6.79
CA LEU A 280 -3.35 -21.69 6.05
C LEU A 280 -4.35 -20.52 6.09
N LEU A 281 -3.93 -19.42 6.72
CA LEU A 281 -4.70 -18.17 6.80
C LEU A 281 -4.16 -17.18 5.76
N SER A 282 -4.92 -16.96 4.70
CA SER A 282 -4.59 -16.04 3.61
C SER A 282 -5.35 -14.71 3.74
N GLY A 283 -4.84 -13.66 3.10
CA GLY A 283 -5.49 -12.36 3.06
C GLY A 283 -4.50 -11.20 3.00
N PRO A 284 -4.96 -9.97 2.72
CA PRO A 284 -4.11 -8.79 2.57
C PRO A 284 -3.14 -8.57 3.74
N GLU A 285 -2.01 -7.93 3.46
CA GLU A 285 -1.06 -7.52 4.50
C GLU A 285 -1.72 -6.49 5.44
N GLY A 286 -1.48 -6.61 6.75
CA GLY A 286 -2.02 -5.67 7.74
C GLY A 286 -3.52 -5.82 8.09
N VAL A 287 -4.24 -6.81 7.53
CA VAL A 287 -5.67 -7.07 7.87
C VAL A 287 -5.89 -7.64 9.29
N GLY A 288 -4.82 -8.11 9.95
CA GLY A 288 -4.91 -8.66 11.32
C GLY A 288 -4.90 -10.19 11.41
N LYS A 289 -4.34 -10.90 10.42
CA LYS A 289 -4.24 -12.38 10.40
C LYS A 289 -3.66 -12.96 11.71
N ALA A 290 -2.51 -12.45 12.16
CA ALA A 290 -1.88 -12.94 13.40
C ALA A 290 -2.74 -12.61 14.64
N THR A 291 -3.34 -11.42 14.67
CA THR A 291 -4.24 -10.97 15.75
C THR A 291 -5.45 -11.88 15.89
N LEU A 292 -6.07 -12.28 14.77
CA LEU A 292 -7.17 -13.26 14.75
C LEU A 292 -6.76 -14.57 15.43
N VAL A 293 -5.62 -15.14 15.06
CA VAL A 293 -5.16 -16.41 15.61
C VAL A 293 -4.89 -16.29 17.12
N ARG A 294 -4.22 -15.21 17.55
CA ARG A 294 -3.95 -14.96 18.98
C ARG A 294 -5.23 -14.83 19.80
N ALA A 295 -6.21 -14.07 19.30
CA ALA A 295 -7.48 -13.83 19.99
C ALA A 295 -8.33 -15.11 20.10
N VAL A 296 -8.39 -15.92 19.04
CA VAL A 296 -9.07 -17.23 19.09
C VAL A 296 -8.35 -18.19 20.02
N ALA A 297 -7.02 -18.24 19.97
CA ALA A 297 -6.25 -19.10 20.88
C ALA A 297 -6.46 -18.70 22.34
N GLN A 298 -6.47 -17.41 22.66
CA GLN A 298 -6.74 -16.90 24.00
C GLN A 298 -8.15 -17.30 24.49
N ALA A 299 -9.17 -17.16 23.63
CA ALA A 299 -10.54 -17.54 23.95
C ALA A 299 -10.69 -19.06 24.21
N GLU A 300 -9.99 -19.88 23.42
CA GLU A 300 -9.99 -21.35 23.53
C GLU A 300 -8.95 -21.89 24.53
N LYS A 301 -8.23 -21.01 25.25
CA LYS A 301 -7.15 -21.35 26.21
C LYS A 301 -6.05 -22.23 25.60
N VAL A 302 -5.68 -21.93 24.36
CA VAL A 302 -4.60 -22.58 23.61
C VAL A 302 -3.36 -21.70 23.66
N ARG A 303 -2.21 -22.27 24.00
CA ARG A 303 -0.92 -21.55 24.02
C ARG A 303 -0.44 -21.28 22.60
N VAL A 304 0.05 -20.06 22.33
CA VAL A 304 0.56 -19.68 21.01
C VAL A 304 2.08 -19.58 21.06
N VAL A 305 2.77 -20.37 20.23
CA VAL A 305 4.20 -20.18 19.94
C VAL A 305 4.31 -19.50 18.59
N SER A 306 4.90 -18.31 18.54
CA SER A 306 4.96 -17.51 17.31
C SER A 306 6.31 -17.59 16.63
N LEU A 307 6.29 -17.71 15.32
CA LEU A 307 7.48 -17.82 14.50
C LEU A 307 7.31 -16.97 13.23
N ALA A 308 8.10 -15.92 13.08
CA ALA A 308 8.00 -15.09 11.88
C ALA A 308 8.91 -15.63 10.77
N ALA A 309 8.30 -16.13 9.70
CA ALA A 309 8.99 -16.79 8.61
C ALA A 309 9.99 -15.87 7.87
N PRO A 310 9.71 -14.57 7.65
CA PRO A 310 10.69 -13.65 7.09
C PRO A 310 12.02 -13.64 7.86
N ASN A 311 11.96 -13.68 9.20
CA ASN A 311 13.18 -13.63 10.03
C ASN A 311 14.02 -14.90 9.89
N ILE A 312 13.38 -16.03 9.61
CA ILE A 312 14.04 -17.32 9.39
C ILE A 312 14.61 -17.41 7.98
N ALA A 313 13.89 -16.88 6.98
CA ALA A 313 14.27 -16.97 5.58
C ALA A 313 15.63 -16.32 5.28
N VAL A 314 16.05 -15.34 6.09
CA VAL A 314 17.34 -14.64 5.97
C VAL A 314 18.50 -15.38 6.66
N LEU A 315 18.22 -16.46 7.39
CA LEU A 315 19.25 -17.25 8.09
C LEU A 315 19.86 -18.29 7.15
N GLU A 316 21.06 -18.77 7.50
CA GLU A 316 21.63 -19.94 6.84
C GLU A 316 20.69 -21.16 7.00
N PRO A 317 20.56 -22.03 5.99
CA PRO A 317 19.57 -23.12 5.99
C PRO A 317 19.59 -24.00 7.24
N ASN A 318 20.77 -24.34 7.77
CA ASN A 318 20.90 -25.17 8.97
C ASN A 318 20.40 -24.45 10.23
N VAL A 319 20.68 -23.15 10.35
CA VAL A 319 20.24 -22.31 11.47
C VAL A 319 18.73 -22.09 11.39
N ALA A 320 18.21 -21.83 10.19
CA ALA A 320 16.79 -21.70 9.93
C ALA A 320 16.01 -22.97 10.34
N ALA A 321 16.48 -24.14 9.93
CA ALA A 321 15.88 -25.42 10.32
C ALA A 321 15.96 -25.68 11.83
N ALA A 322 17.05 -25.27 12.49
CA ALA A 322 17.20 -25.41 13.94
C ALA A 322 16.21 -24.52 14.70
N ARG A 323 16.02 -23.26 14.28
CA ARG A 323 15.04 -22.33 14.87
C ARG A 323 13.60 -22.85 14.76
N LEU A 324 13.23 -23.43 13.61
CA LEU A 324 11.93 -24.07 13.45
C LEU A 324 11.75 -25.24 14.41
N ARG A 325 12.76 -26.13 14.51
CA ARG A 325 12.71 -27.28 15.43
C ARG A 325 12.63 -26.84 16.89
N GLU A 326 13.33 -25.78 17.28
CA GLU A 326 13.23 -25.18 18.62
C GLU A 326 11.80 -24.68 18.90
N ALA A 327 11.18 -23.97 17.96
CA ALA A 327 9.81 -23.49 18.11
C ALA A 327 8.79 -24.65 18.17
N ILE A 328 8.99 -25.70 17.38
CA ILE A 328 8.20 -26.94 17.47
C ILE A 328 8.36 -27.57 18.86
N GLU A 329 9.60 -27.72 19.33
CA GLU A 329 9.88 -28.31 20.65
C GLU A 329 9.20 -27.52 21.77
N GLN A 330 9.32 -26.19 21.74
CA GLN A 330 8.65 -25.29 22.70
C GLN A 330 7.12 -25.45 22.67
N ALA A 331 6.53 -25.62 21.49
CA ALA A 331 5.10 -25.83 21.35
C ALA A 331 4.68 -27.22 21.88
N THR A 332 5.50 -28.25 21.69
CA THR A 332 5.20 -29.64 22.10
C THR A 332 5.71 -30.02 23.49
N ARG A 333 6.36 -29.11 24.22
CA ARG A 333 7.06 -29.41 25.49
C ARG A 333 6.12 -29.84 26.61
N ASP A 334 4.96 -29.20 26.69
CA ASP A 334 3.96 -29.42 27.73
C ASP A 334 2.77 -30.21 27.18
N GLU A 335 1.98 -30.84 28.06
CA GLU A 335 0.73 -31.51 27.66
C GLU A 335 -0.40 -30.51 27.31
N ASP A 336 -0.17 -29.21 27.57
CA ASP A 336 -1.12 -28.15 27.28
C ASP A 336 -1.30 -27.94 25.76
N PRO A 337 -2.54 -27.75 25.28
CA PRO A 337 -2.82 -27.44 23.89
C PRO A 337 -2.01 -26.25 23.37
N ALA A 338 -1.31 -26.45 22.26
CA ALA A 338 -0.47 -25.43 21.67
C ALA A 338 -0.64 -25.32 20.15
N VAL A 339 -0.55 -24.10 19.67
CA VAL A 339 -0.51 -23.78 18.24
C VAL A 339 0.81 -23.10 17.88
N LEU A 340 1.48 -23.61 16.86
CA LEU A 340 2.59 -22.93 16.21
C LEU A 340 2.04 -21.97 15.16
N LEU A 341 2.09 -20.67 15.44
CA LEU A 341 1.72 -19.60 14.52
C LEU A 341 2.94 -19.20 13.69
N ILE A 342 2.96 -19.54 12.40
CA ILE A 342 4.03 -19.13 11.48
C ILE A 342 3.56 -17.97 10.62
N THR A 343 4.11 -16.77 10.82
CA THR A 343 3.66 -15.59 10.06
C THR A 343 4.42 -15.41 8.75
N ASP A 344 3.69 -15.08 7.68
CA ASP A 344 4.19 -14.76 6.34
C ASP A 344 5.03 -15.90 5.74
N ILE A 345 4.48 -17.12 5.77
CA ILE A 345 5.15 -18.38 5.44
C ILE A 345 5.75 -18.41 4.01
N ASP A 346 5.19 -17.64 3.08
CA ASP A 346 5.71 -17.49 1.72
C ASP A 346 7.12 -16.92 1.65
N ALA A 347 7.58 -16.19 2.68
CA ALA A 347 8.97 -15.76 2.76
C ALA A 347 9.93 -16.95 2.95
N LEU A 348 9.52 -17.99 3.68
CA LEU A 348 10.32 -19.18 3.94
C LEU A 348 10.08 -20.29 2.90
N LEU A 349 8.85 -20.40 2.42
CA LEU A 349 8.38 -21.42 1.49
C LEU A 349 7.67 -20.76 0.29
N PRO A 350 8.41 -20.05 -0.59
CA PRO A 350 7.82 -19.42 -1.77
C PRO A 350 7.41 -20.46 -2.82
N ALA A 351 6.36 -20.17 -3.57
CA ALA A 351 5.89 -21.00 -4.69
C ALA A 351 6.90 -21.02 -5.85
N SER A 352 7.46 -19.86 -6.16
CA SER A 352 8.46 -19.69 -7.22
C SER A 352 9.86 -19.96 -6.68
N GLN A 353 10.51 -21.02 -7.17
CA GLN A 353 11.88 -21.43 -6.77
C GLN A 353 12.02 -21.73 -5.27
N PRO A 354 11.38 -22.81 -4.76
CA PRO A 354 11.50 -23.17 -3.35
C PRO A 354 12.97 -23.47 -2.97
N PRO A 355 13.48 -22.91 -1.87
CA PRO A 355 14.87 -23.12 -1.45
C PRO A 355 15.10 -24.59 -1.05
N PRO A 356 16.35 -25.09 -1.05
CA PRO A 356 16.65 -26.46 -0.59
C PRO A 356 16.15 -26.76 0.83
N LEU A 357 16.10 -25.73 1.68
CA LEU A 357 15.55 -25.77 3.04
C LEU A 357 14.07 -26.17 3.07
N ALA A 358 13.30 -25.88 2.01
CA ALA A 358 11.85 -26.07 1.99
C ALA A 358 11.44 -27.51 2.27
N THR A 359 12.17 -28.49 1.72
CA THR A 359 11.88 -29.91 1.95
C THR A 359 12.09 -30.31 3.41
N VAL A 360 13.14 -29.79 4.07
CA VAL A 360 13.41 -30.06 5.49
C VAL A 360 12.32 -29.46 6.37
N VAL A 361 11.95 -28.20 6.12
CA VAL A 361 10.88 -27.51 6.86
C VAL A 361 9.55 -28.25 6.73
N LEU A 362 9.17 -28.66 5.52
CA LEU A 362 7.93 -29.41 5.29
C LEU A 362 7.92 -30.74 6.03
N ASP A 363 9.02 -31.48 6.02
CA ASP A 363 9.12 -32.77 6.70
C ASP A 363 9.09 -32.63 8.24
N ASP A 364 9.69 -31.57 8.80
CA ASP A 364 9.64 -31.30 10.24
C ASP A 364 8.23 -30.89 10.68
N LEU A 365 7.51 -30.08 9.88
CA LEU A 365 6.11 -29.73 10.14
C LEU A 365 5.20 -30.96 10.05
N ARG A 366 5.37 -31.84 9.05
CA ARG A 366 4.60 -33.10 8.93
C ARG A 366 4.77 -33.99 10.15
N LYS A 367 6.00 -34.09 10.68
CA LYS A 367 6.28 -34.89 11.88
C LYS A 367 5.62 -34.26 13.10
N ALA A 368 5.72 -32.95 13.25
CA ALA A 368 5.16 -32.21 14.38
C ALA A 368 3.63 -32.32 14.44
N LEU A 369 2.93 -32.21 13.30
CA LEU A 369 1.47 -32.33 13.21
C LEU A 369 0.90 -33.71 13.62
N ARG A 370 1.75 -34.73 13.77
CA ARG A 370 1.34 -36.04 14.33
C ARG A 370 1.28 -36.05 15.85
N THR A 371 1.84 -35.04 16.50
CA THR A 371 1.83 -34.90 17.96
C THR A 371 0.43 -34.50 18.42
N LYS A 372 -0.07 -35.16 19.48
CA LYS A 372 -1.37 -34.81 20.08
C LYS A 372 -1.28 -33.46 20.76
N GLY A 373 -2.37 -32.68 20.72
CA GLY A 373 -2.41 -31.35 21.36
C GLY A 373 -1.61 -30.27 20.64
N PHE A 374 -1.14 -30.55 19.41
CA PHE A 374 -0.36 -29.61 18.60
C PHE A 374 -1.06 -29.29 17.28
N ALA A 375 -1.13 -28.01 16.93
CA ALA A 375 -1.61 -27.53 15.64
C ALA A 375 -0.63 -26.54 15.01
N VAL A 376 -0.72 -26.35 13.70
CA VAL A 376 0.02 -25.31 12.96
C VAL A 376 -0.96 -24.38 12.29
N VAL A 377 -0.77 -23.08 12.48
CA VAL A 377 -1.46 -22.04 11.71
C VAL A 377 -0.41 -21.20 11.01
N ALA A 378 -0.40 -21.20 9.68
CA ALA A 378 0.50 -20.37 8.89
C ALA A 378 -0.26 -19.20 8.28
N THR A 379 0.29 -17.99 8.30
CA THR A 379 -0.29 -16.83 7.61
C THR A 379 0.46 -16.51 6.34
N THR A 380 -0.24 -15.97 5.34
CA THR A 380 0.38 -15.46 4.12
C THR A 380 -0.45 -14.30 3.54
N GLY A 381 0.18 -13.46 2.72
CA GLY A 381 -0.52 -12.50 1.89
C GLY A 381 -1.45 -13.18 0.88
N ARG A 382 -0.96 -14.27 0.26
CA ARG A 382 -1.64 -14.98 -0.84
C ARG A 382 -1.37 -16.48 -0.75
N ALA A 383 -2.40 -17.31 -0.78
CA ALA A 383 -2.21 -18.76 -0.64
C ALA A 383 -1.33 -19.36 -1.76
N GLU A 384 -1.44 -18.81 -2.96
CA GLU A 384 -0.67 -19.23 -4.14
C GLU A 384 0.77 -18.72 -4.18
N SER A 385 1.16 -17.73 -3.36
CA SER A 385 2.57 -17.35 -3.21
C SER A 385 3.37 -18.36 -2.40
N THR A 386 2.69 -19.33 -1.76
CA THR A 386 3.30 -20.36 -0.92
C THR A 386 3.55 -21.67 -1.68
N ASP A 387 4.58 -22.41 -1.27
CA ASP A 387 4.90 -23.74 -1.82
C ASP A 387 3.64 -24.63 -1.86
N PRO A 388 3.23 -25.15 -3.03
CA PRO A 388 2.00 -25.95 -3.16
C PRO A 388 1.95 -27.17 -2.23
N ARG A 389 3.12 -27.71 -1.82
CA ARG A 389 3.21 -28.85 -0.89
C ARG A 389 2.73 -28.51 0.52
N LEU A 390 2.61 -27.22 0.87
CA LEU A 390 2.03 -26.79 2.15
C LEU A 390 0.56 -27.16 2.28
N ARG A 391 -0.18 -27.13 1.17
CA ARG A 391 -1.62 -27.39 1.11
C ARG A 391 -1.95 -28.88 0.93
N ALA A 392 -0.99 -29.75 1.24
CA ALA A 392 -1.21 -31.19 1.22
C ALA A 392 -2.10 -31.60 2.39
N ALA A 393 -2.86 -32.70 2.20
CA ALA A 393 -3.81 -33.20 3.20
C ALA A 393 -3.15 -33.64 4.52
N ASP A 394 -1.84 -33.86 4.53
CA ASP A 394 -1.06 -34.22 5.72
C ASP A 394 -0.35 -33.02 6.37
N LEU A 395 -0.60 -31.79 5.88
CA LEU A 395 0.03 -30.57 6.37
C LEU A 395 -1.02 -29.48 6.68
N LEU A 396 -1.18 -28.46 5.83
CA LEU A 396 -2.19 -27.41 6.00
C LEU A 396 -3.40 -27.72 5.11
N ASP A 397 -4.23 -28.66 5.56
CA ASP A 397 -5.40 -29.18 4.84
C ASP A 397 -6.58 -28.19 4.81
N ARG A 398 -6.56 -27.18 5.68
CA ARG A 398 -7.62 -26.18 5.80
C ARG A 398 -7.12 -24.81 5.37
N GLU A 399 -7.94 -24.10 4.61
CA GLU A 399 -7.68 -22.73 4.19
C GLU A 399 -8.76 -21.80 4.73
N LEU A 400 -8.34 -20.62 5.19
CA LEU A 400 -9.22 -19.56 5.66
C LEU A 400 -8.74 -18.24 5.09
N GLY A 401 -9.62 -17.49 4.43
CA GLY A 401 -9.32 -16.18 3.86
C GLY A 401 -9.87 -15.04 4.70
N LEU A 402 -9.09 -13.98 4.87
CA LEU A 402 -9.56 -12.68 5.36
C LEU A 402 -9.63 -11.68 4.21
N PRO A 403 -10.82 -11.16 3.87
CA PRO A 403 -10.98 -10.19 2.79
C PRO A 403 -10.50 -8.79 3.20
N LEU A 404 -10.43 -7.87 2.23
CA LEU A 404 -10.27 -6.44 2.55
C LEU A 404 -11.52 -5.93 3.30
N PRO A 405 -11.35 -5.05 4.30
CA PRO A 405 -12.50 -4.54 5.05
C PRO A 405 -13.30 -3.55 4.19
N ASP A 406 -14.61 -3.79 4.09
CA ASP A 406 -15.56 -2.88 3.45
C ASP A 406 -15.80 -1.61 4.31
N ALA A 407 -16.58 -0.65 3.80
CA ALA A 407 -16.83 0.60 4.52
C ALA A 407 -17.48 0.38 5.90
N LYS A 408 -18.38 -0.60 6.00
CA LYS A 408 -19.03 -0.96 7.27
C LYS A 408 -18.03 -1.52 8.27
N THR A 409 -17.19 -2.46 7.83
CA THR A 409 -16.13 -3.08 8.63
C THR A 409 -15.11 -2.04 9.08
N ARG A 410 -14.68 -1.13 8.20
CA ARG A 410 -13.79 -0.02 8.57
C ARG A 410 -14.41 0.92 9.60
N THR A 411 -15.72 1.16 9.51
CA THR A 411 -16.45 1.94 10.52
C THR A 411 -16.36 1.27 11.89
N GLU A 412 -16.64 -0.04 11.97
CA GLU A 412 -16.54 -0.78 13.24
C GLU A 412 -15.09 -0.87 13.75
N LEU A 413 -14.12 -1.12 12.87
CA LEU A 413 -12.70 -1.09 13.22
C LEU A 413 -12.29 0.26 13.81
N LEU A 414 -12.71 1.38 13.20
CA LEU A 414 -12.44 2.72 13.73
C LEU A 414 -13.10 2.92 15.10
N ARG A 415 -14.34 2.43 15.32
CA ARG A 415 -14.98 2.49 16.64
C ARG A 415 -14.22 1.70 17.69
N VAL A 416 -13.73 0.52 17.35
CA VAL A 416 -12.89 -0.30 18.25
C VAL A 416 -11.58 0.43 18.54
N LEU A 417 -10.88 0.89 17.51
CA LEU A 417 -9.58 1.54 17.64
C LEU A 417 -9.65 2.86 18.40
N LEU A 418 -10.73 3.64 18.24
CA LEU A 418 -10.92 4.93 18.89
C LEU A 418 -11.69 4.84 20.22
N ARG A 419 -12.12 3.65 20.65
CA ARG A 419 -12.91 3.44 21.87
C ARG A 419 -12.27 4.09 23.11
N ASP A 420 -10.97 3.89 23.26
CA ASP A 420 -10.20 4.39 24.41
C ASP A 420 -9.44 5.69 24.08
N ALA A 421 -9.70 6.29 22.92
CA ALA A 421 -9.07 7.55 22.54
C ALA A 421 -9.87 8.75 23.10
N PRO A 422 -9.20 9.81 23.60
CA PRO A 422 -9.88 11.01 24.02
C PRO A 422 -10.41 11.77 22.80
N LEU A 423 -11.72 11.67 22.52
CA LEU A 423 -12.37 12.35 21.38
C LEU A 423 -13.07 13.64 21.81
N GLU A 424 -13.18 14.59 20.88
CA GLU A 424 -14.10 15.72 21.00
C GLU A 424 -15.56 15.25 20.80
N PRO A 425 -16.56 15.92 21.42
CA PRO A 425 -17.96 15.60 21.19
C PRO A 425 -18.35 15.76 19.71
N GLY A 426 -19.01 14.75 19.14
CA GLY A 426 -19.53 14.81 17.76
C GLY A 426 -18.59 14.28 16.69
N VAL A 427 -17.46 13.67 17.04
CA VAL A 427 -16.62 12.93 16.08
C VAL A 427 -17.42 11.78 15.47
N ASP A 428 -17.50 11.75 14.14
CA ASP A 428 -18.18 10.72 13.36
C ASP A 428 -17.16 9.96 12.50
N VAL A 429 -17.04 8.67 12.77
CA VAL A 429 -16.14 7.76 12.07
C VAL A 429 -16.69 7.26 10.73
N GLY A 430 -18.00 7.39 10.47
CA GLY A 430 -18.62 6.96 9.22
C GLY A 430 -18.03 7.66 7.99
N PRO A 431 -17.99 9.01 7.95
CA PRO A 431 -17.36 9.76 6.87
C PRO A 431 -15.87 9.46 6.68
N ILE A 432 -15.16 9.09 7.76
CA ILE A 432 -13.75 8.68 7.69
C ILE A 432 -13.63 7.30 7.03
N ALA A 433 -14.50 6.35 7.38
CA ALA A 433 -14.54 5.02 6.78
C ALA A 433 -14.87 5.06 5.27
N GLU A 434 -15.75 5.96 4.84
CA GLU A 434 -16.07 6.16 3.41
C GLU A 434 -14.87 6.68 2.61
N ARG A 435 -14.02 7.51 3.24
CA ARG A 435 -12.81 8.10 2.63
C ARG A 435 -11.55 7.24 2.76
N THR A 436 -11.68 6.01 3.25
CA THR A 436 -10.57 5.06 3.42
C THR A 436 -10.70 3.77 2.59
N PRO A 437 -11.09 3.83 1.30
CA PRO A 437 -11.15 2.61 0.47
C PRO A 437 -9.77 1.93 0.41
N GLY A 438 -9.75 0.61 0.56
CA GLY A 438 -8.52 -0.18 0.56
C GLY A 438 -7.69 -0.14 1.85
N PHE A 439 -8.06 0.67 2.84
CA PHE A 439 -7.38 0.68 4.14
C PHE A 439 -7.64 -0.62 4.90
N VAL A 440 -6.59 -1.23 5.42
CA VAL A 440 -6.66 -2.35 6.35
C VAL A 440 -6.58 -1.89 7.82
N ALA A 441 -6.75 -2.81 8.77
CA ALA A 441 -6.65 -2.49 10.20
C ALA A 441 -5.33 -1.79 10.57
N ALA A 442 -4.20 -2.22 10.00
CA ALA A 442 -2.91 -1.56 10.19
C ALA A 442 -2.90 -0.09 9.73
N ASP A 443 -3.56 0.22 8.62
CA ASP A 443 -3.67 1.58 8.09
C ASP A 443 -4.56 2.46 8.98
N LEU A 444 -5.66 1.89 9.50
CA LEU A 444 -6.55 2.61 10.42
C LEU A 444 -5.88 2.87 11.78
N ILE A 445 -4.98 1.97 12.22
CA ILE A 445 -4.12 2.19 13.39
C ILE A 445 -3.17 3.36 13.12
N ALA A 446 -2.54 3.41 11.95
CA ALA A 446 -1.69 4.54 11.55
C ALA A 446 -2.49 5.85 11.48
N LEU A 447 -3.70 5.82 10.91
CA LEU A 447 -4.62 6.96 10.86
C LEU A 447 -4.98 7.49 12.25
N ARG A 448 -5.38 6.60 13.18
CA ARG A 448 -5.65 6.97 14.57
C ARG A 448 -4.44 7.64 15.21
N ARG A 449 -3.25 7.07 15.01
CA ARG A 449 -2.00 7.61 15.56
C ARG A 449 -1.75 9.01 15.05
N ASP A 450 -1.80 9.23 13.73
CA ASP A 450 -1.59 10.55 13.13
C ASP A 450 -2.62 11.58 13.63
N ALA A 451 -3.89 11.19 13.75
CA ALA A 451 -4.93 12.06 14.29
C ALA A 451 -4.71 12.43 15.77
N ALA A 452 -4.31 11.46 16.60
CA ALA A 452 -3.97 11.70 18.01
C ALA A 452 -2.81 12.70 18.15
N LEU A 453 -1.87 12.62 17.22
CA LEU A 453 -0.71 13.50 17.18
C LEU A 453 -1.09 14.91 16.80
N ARG A 454 -1.86 15.09 15.72
CA ARG A 454 -2.40 16.39 15.32
C ARG A 454 -3.17 17.04 16.46
N ALA A 455 -3.98 16.27 17.17
CA ALA A 455 -4.71 16.73 18.35
C ALA A 455 -3.78 17.23 19.47
N ALA A 456 -2.77 16.45 19.83
CA ALA A 456 -1.77 16.84 20.84
C ALA A 456 -1.00 18.11 20.41
N LEU A 457 -0.77 18.26 19.11
CA LEU A 457 0.02 19.34 18.54
C LEU A 457 -0.77 20.63 18.37
N ARG A 458 -2.09 20.51 18.21
CA ARG A 458 -3.05 21.61 18.29
C ARG A 458 -3.28 22.06 19.73
N GLN A 459 -3.18 21.15 20.71
CA GLN A 459 -3.52 21.39 22.13
C GLN A 459 -2.31 21.22 23.06
N ARG A 460 -1.20 21.89 22.76
CA ARG A 460 0.11 21.71 23.45
C ARG A 460 0.11 22.10 24.92
N ASP A 461 -0.67 23.12 25.24
CA ASP A 461 -0.74 23.70 26.58
C ASP A 461 -1.89 23.09 27.40
N VAL A 462 -2.49 21.99 26.91
CA VAL A 462 -3.60 21.28 27.54
C VAL A 462 -3.10 19.94 28.05
N ASP A 463 -3.35 19.64 29.32
CA ASP A 463 -2.92 18.38 29.94
C ASP A 463 -3.61 17.14 29.32
N GLU A 464 -4.84 17.29 28.84
CA GLU A 464 -5.66 16.24 28.20
C GLU A 464 -6.11 16.63 26.79
N PRO A 465 -5.28 16.42 25.75
CA PRO A 465 -5.66 16.74 24.38
C PRO A 465 -6.74 15.78 23.85
N ARG A 466 -7.64 16.31 23.00
CA ARG A 466 -8.74 15.55 22.40
C ARG A 466 -8.70 15.55 20.88
N ILE A 467 -8.96 14.40 20.26
CA ILE A 467 -9.01 14.24 18.80
C ILE A 467 -10.31 14.83 18.26
N SER A 468 -10.20 15.77 17.33
CA SER A 468 -11.33 16.36 16.60
C SER A 468 -11.62 15.62 15.29
N GLN A 469 -12.76 15.93 14.67
CA GLN A 469 -13.09 15.44 13.32
C GLN A 469 -12.03 15.88 12.30
N GLN A 470 -11.53 17.11 12.42
CA GLN A 470 -10.55 17.66 11.48
C GLN A 470 -9.22 16.93 11.59
N ASP A 471 -8.78 16.55 12.79
CA ASP A 471 -7.53 15.80 12.99
C ASP A 471 -7.56 14.45 12.25
N LEU A 472 -8.71 13.76 12.24
CA LEU A 472 -8.91 12.52 11.47
C LEU A 472 -8.94 12.76 9.96
N LEU A 473 -9.58 13.84 9.51
CA LEU A 473 -9.66 14.21 8.09
C LEU A 473 -8.29 14.61 7.53
N ASP A 474 -7.52 15.37 8.29
CA ASP A 474 -6.17 15.78 7.91
C ASP A 474 -5.24 14.58 7.87
N ALA A 475 -5.43 13.60 8.76
CA ALA A 475 -4.63 12.37 8.75
C ALA A 475 -4.79 11.54 7.46
N LEU A 476 -5.96 11.58 6.82
CA LEU A 476 -6.20 10.91 5.53
C LEU A 476 -5.31 11.44 4.40
N THR A 477 -4.82 12.67 4.52
CA THR A 477 -3.95 13.27 3.50
C THR A 477 -2.51 12.72 3.55
N THR A 478 -2.14 12.11 4.68
CA THR A 478 -0.77 11.68 4.97
C THR A 478 -0.64 10.15 5.03
N VAL A 479 -1.64 9.45 5.58
CA VAL A 479 -1.59 7.99 5.72
C VAL A 479 -1.94 7.31 4.41
N ARG A 480 -1.01 6.50 3.88
CA ARG A 480 -1.22 5.66 2.69
C ARG A 480 -1.68 4.26 3.10
N PRO A 481 -2.67 3.66 2.41
CA PRO A 481 -3.01 2.27 2.64
C PRO A 481 -1.91 1.33 2.14
N ILE A 482 -1.52 0.37 2.98
CA ILE A 482 -0.54 -0.69 2.65
C ILE A 482 -1.00 -1.49 1.42
N SER A 483 -2.31 -1.67 1.22
CA SER A 483 -2.85 -2.32 0.02
C SER A 483 -2.40 -1.65 -1.29
N MET A 484 -2.13 -0.34 -1.27
CA MET A 484 -1.68 0.43 -2.44
C MET A 484 -0.16 0.50 -2.59
N SER A 485 0.66 0.06 -1.62
CA SER A 485 2.12 0.15 -1.70
C SER A 485 2.76 -0.95 -2.55
N THR A 486 2.03 -2.05 -2.81
CA THR A 486 2.53 -3.26 -3.49
C THR A 486 1.74 -3.67 -4.72
N SER A 487 0.65 -2.97 -5.06
CA SER A 487 -0.22 -3.34 -6.18
C SER A 487 -0.29 -2.24 -7.23
N ASP A 488 -0.33 -2.65 -8.50
CA ASP A 488 -0.65 -1.85 -9.70
C ASP A 488 -2.12 -1.34 -9.65
N ASN A 489 -2.60 -0.95 -8.46
CA ASN A 489 -3.92 -0.37 -8.27
C ASN A 489 -3.88 1.06 -8.77
N LEU A 490 -4.82 1.37 -9.65
CA LEU A 490 -4.92 2.67 -10.27
C LEU A 490 -5.51 3.65 -9.25
N ALA A 491 -4.63 4.40 -8.57
CA ALA A 491 -5.03 5.43 -7.63
C ALA A 491 -5.96 6.43 -8.33
N THR A 492 -7.12 6.69 -7.71
CA THR A 492 -8.17 7.57 -8.25
C THR A 492 -7.71 9.03 -8.32
N GLY A 493 -6.65 9.41 -7.60
CA GLY A 493 -6.07 10.77 -7.64
C GLY A 493 -7.04 11.87 -7.20
N GLY A 494 -8.11 11.51 -6.50
CA GLY A 494 -9.21 12.43 -6.18
C GLY A 494 -10.05 12.87 -7.39
N LEU A 495 -9.85 12.27 -8.57
CA LEU A 495 -10.62 12.57 -9.77
C LEU A 495 -12.03 11.96 -9.68
N THR A 496 -13.04 12.76 -9.98
CA THR A 496 -14.44 12.36 -10.04
C THR A 496 -14.98 12.54 -11.47
N LEU A 497 -16.14 11.96 -11.76
CA LEU A 497 -16.81 12.12 -13.06
C LEU A 497 -17.19 13.59 -13.30
N ASP A 498 -17.32 14.40 -12.25
CA ASP A 498 -17.58 15.83 -12.36
C ASP A 498 -16.36 16.58 -12.93
N ASP A 499 -15.15 16.08 -12.70
CA ASP A 499 -13.90 16.64 -13.22
C ASP A 499 -13.65 16.30 -14.70
N VAL A 500 -14.40 15.35 -15.28
CA VAL A 500 -14.27 14.98 -16.70
C VAL A 500 -15.08 15.96 -17.55
N GLY A 501 -14.44 16.70 -18.45
CA GLY A 501 -15.15 17.61 -19.36
C GLY A 501 -16.03 16.89 -20.37
N ASN A 502 -17.28 17.34 -20.54
CA ASN A 502 -18.23 16.85 -21.55
C ASN A 502 -18.46 15.32 -21.48
N MET A 503 -18.95 14.68 -22.54
CA MET A 503 -19.27 13.23 -22.60
C MET A 503 -20.47 12.80 -21.76
N THR A 504 -21.52 13.61 -21.68
CA THR A 504 -22.74 13.34 -20.89
C THR A 504 -23.29 11.94 -21.12
N ASP A 505 -23.43 11.52 -22.38
CA ASP A 505 -23.98 10.21 -22.74
C ASP A 505 -23.06 9.05 -22.31
N VAL A 506 -21.74 9.24 -22.43
CA VAL A 506 -20.74 8.25 -22.02
C VAL A 506 -20.74 8.11 -20.49
N LYS A 507 -20.70 9.23 -19.76
CA LYS A 507 -20.76 9.27 -18.30
C LYS A 507 -22.03 8.63 -17.78
N GLN A 508 -23.18 8.97 -18.38
CA GLN A 508 -24.45 8.38 -18.03
C GLN A 508 -24.41 6.87 -18.28
N SER A 509 -23.98 6.43 -19.48
CA SER A 509 -23.91 5.00 -19.77
C SER A 509 -22.96 4.23 -18.85
N LEU A 510 -21.84 4.82 -18.42
CA LEU A 510 -20.93 4.19 -17.46
C LEU A 510 -21.50 4.20 -16.04
N THR A 511 -22.19 5.27 -15.65
CA THR A 511 -22.87 5.35 -14.35
C THR A 511 -23.93 4.26 -14.23
N GLU A 512 -24.74 4.09 -15.27
CA GLU A 512 -25.79 3.08 -15.32
C GLU A 512 -25.23 1.65 -15.39
N ALA A 513 -24.15 1.44 -16.16
CA ALA A 513 -23.59 0.11 -16.36
C ALA A 513 -22.62 -0.35 -15.27
N VAL A 514 -21.99 0.58 -14.55
CA VAL A 514 -20.94 0.25 -13.55
C VAL A 514 -21.34 0.71 -12.16
N LEU A 515 -21.71 1.98 -11.97
CA LEU A 515 -21.96 2.50 -10.61
C LEU A 515 -23.29 2.04 -10.03
N TRP A 516 -24.37 1.99 -10.81
CA TRP A 516 -25.68 1.62 -10.30
C TRP A 516 -25.76 0.17 -9.81
N PRO A 517 -25.22 -0.84 -10.53
CA PRO A 517 -25.18 -2.21 -10.02
C PRO A 517 -24.47 -2.33 -8.66
N LEU A 518 -23.37 -1.59 -8.50
CA LEU A 518 -22.55 -1.64 -7.29
C LEU A 518 -23.15 -0.85 -6.12
N ARG A 519 -23.83 0.28 -6.40
CA ARG A 519 -24.44 1.14 -5.37
C ARG A 519 -25.85 0.71 -4.96
N TYR A 520 -26.61 0.11 -5.88
CA TYR A 520 -28.03 -0.20 -5.67
C TYR A 520 -28.37 -1.67 -6.01
N PRO A 521 -27.64 -2.67 -5.51
CA PRO A 521 -27.86 -4.08 -5.86
C PRO A 521 -29.28 -4.55 -5.51
N ASP A 522 -29.83 -4.09 -4.38
CA ASP A 522 -31.20 -4.42 -3.95
C ASP A 522 -32.28 -3.92 -4.92
N SER A 523 -32.02 -2.79 -5.60
CA SER A 523 -32.96 -2.24 -6.58
C SER A 523 -33.02 -3.12 -7.83
N PHE A 524 -31.87 -3.61 -8.31
CA PHE A 524 -31.81 -4.56 -9.42
C PHE A 524 -32.49 -5.89 -9.06
N ALA A 525 -32.20 -6.43 -7.88
CA ALA A 525 -32.81 -7.67 -7.39
C ALA A 525 -34.34 -7.54 -7.27
N ARG A 526 -34.85 -6.41 -6.73
CA ARG A 526 -36.29 -6.16 -6.61
C ARG A 526 -36.99 -5.99 -7.95
N LEU A 527 -36.33 -5.38 -8.93
CA LEU A 527 -36.87 -5.16 -10.27
C LEU A 527 -36.73 -6.39 -11.18
N GLY A 528 -36.00 -7.43 -10.74
CA GLY A 528 -35.77 -8.63 -11.54
C GLY A 528 -34.93 -8.36 -12.80
N VAL A 529 -34.07 -7.35 -12.76
CA VAL A 529 -33.19 -6.97 -13.87
C VAL A 529 -31.79 -7.47 -13.56
N ASP A 530 -31.20 -8.23 -14.49
CA ASP A 530 -29.81 -8.63 -14.38
C ASP A 530 -28.90 -7.43 -14.65
N PRO A 531 -27.96 -7.11 -13.74
CA PRO A 531 -26.98 -6.06 -14.00
C PRO A 531 -26.03 -6.48 -15.12
N PRO A 532 -25.56 -5.54 -15.95
CA PRO A 532 -24.60 -5.84 -17.00
C PRO A 532 -23.29 -6.36 -16.40
N ARG A 533 -22.76 -7.45 -16.98
CA ARG A 533 -21.54 -8.12 -16.47
C ARG A 533 -20.27 -7.37 -16.79
N GLY A 534 -20.25 -6.70 -17.94
CA GLY A 534 -19.08 -5.96 -18.35
C GLY A 534 -19.31 -4.96 -19.47
N VAL A 535 -18.39 -4.02 -19.52
CA VAL A 535 -18.40 -2.88 -20.43
C VAL A 535 -17.14 -2.89 -21.28
N LEU A 536 -17.27 -2.71 -22.59
CA LEU A 536 -16.15 -2.42 -23.47
C LEU A 536 -16.14 -0.92 -23.80
N LEU A 537 -15.14 -0.20 -23.29
CA LEU A 537 -14.78 1.13 -23.74
C LEU A 537 -13.89 1.06 -24.98
N TYR A 538 -14.30 1.73 -26.06
CA TYR A 538 -13.47 1.83 -27.26
C TYR A 538 -13.51 3.25 -27.81
N GLY A 539 -12.41 3.66 -28.45
CA GLY A 539 -12.25 5.01 -28.97
C GLY A 539 -10.81 5.28 -29.36
N PRO A 540 -10.49 6.46 -29.91
CA PRO A 540 -9.15 6.77 -30.38
C PRO A 540 -8.10 6.68 -29.27
N PRO A 541 -6.82 6.40 -29.61
CA PRO A 541 -5.72 6.46 -28.66
C PRO A 541 -5.65 7.87 -28.04
N GLY A 542 -5.30 7.95 -26.76
CA GLY A 542 -5.25 9.23 -26.06
C GLY A 542 -6.62 9.90 -25.81
N GLY A 543 -7.74 9.27 -26.17
CA GLY A 543 -9.10 9.81 -25.96
C GLY A 543 -9.60 9.83 -24.52
N GLY A 544 -8.73 9.58 -23.52
CA GLY A 544 -9.10 9.66 -22.10
C GLY A 544 -9.83 8.44 -21.53
N LYS A 545 -9.78 7.26 -22.17
CA LYS A 545 -10.40 6.02 -21.63
C LYS A 545 -9.92 5.68 -20.22
N THR A 546 -8.60 5.61 -20.02
CA THR A 546 -8.00 5.35 -18.70
C THR A 546 -8.36 6.46 -17.70
N PHE A 547 -8.39 7.72 -18.14
CA PHE A 547 -8.78 8.88 -17.32
C PHE A 547 -10.24 8.78 -16.84
N LEU A 548 -11.16 8.45 -17.74
CA LEU A 548 -12.57 8.26 -17.46
C LEU A 548 -12.81 7.11 -16.46
N VAL A 549 -12.02 6.04 -16.56
CA VAL A 549 -12.06 4.93 -15.58
C VAL A 549 -11.55 5.38 -14.22
N ARG A 550 -10.50 6.21 -14.14
CA ARG A 550 -10.04 6.80 -12.87
C ARG A 550 -11.15 7.62 -12.21
N ALA A 551 -11.79 8.48 -12.99
CA ALA A 551 -12.88 9.35 -12.55
C ALA A 551 -14.13 8.56 -12.10
N LEU A 552 -14.48 7.50 -12.84
CA LEU A 552 -15.56 6.57 -12.51
C LEU A 552 -15.29 5.89 -11.16
N ALA A 553 -14.06 5.41 -10.97
CA ALA A 553 -13.64 4.78 -9.73
C ALA A 553 -13.63 5.73 -8.54
N GLY A 554 -13.15 6.97 -8.73
CA GLY A 554 -13.16 7.99 -7.68
C GLY A 554 -14.58 8.39 -7.29
N THR A 555 -15.48 8.53 -8.27
CA THR A 555 -16.90 8.79 -8.01
C THR A 555 -17.54 7.64 -7.25
N GLY A 556 -17.29 6.41 -7.69
CA GLY A 556 -17.89 5.22 -7.11
C GLY A 556 -17.30 4.77 -5.77
N ALA A 557 -16.15 5.33 -5.36
CA ALA A 557 -15.33 4.83 -4.26
C ALA A 557 -15.05 3.32 -4.36
N LEU A 558 -14.80 2.84 -5.58
CA LEU A 558 -14.65 1.41 -5.91
C LEU A 558 -13.20 0.96 -5.72
N ASN A 559 -13.00 -0.30 -5.34
CA ASN A 559 -11.68 -0.93 -5.42
C ASN A 559 -11.36 -1.23 -6.90
N VAL A 560 -10.29 -0.65 -7.45
CA VAL A 560 -9.94 -0.82 -8.88
C VAL A 560 -8.74 -1.74 -9.04
N PHE A 561 -8.93 -2.80 -9.82
CA PHE A 561 -7.87 -3.71 -10.25
C PHE A 561 -7.55 -3.42 -11.71
N ALA A 562 -6.53 -2.61 -11.95
CA ALA A 562 -6.11 -2.24 -13.30
C ALA A 562 -4.99 -3.16 -13.79
N VAL A 563 -5.14 -3.67 -15.01
CA VAL A 563 -4.12 -4.50 -15.66
C VAL A 563 -4.03 -4.09 -17.13
N LYS A 564 -2.81 -3.88 -17.63
CA LYS A 564 -2.57 -3.70 -19.06
C LYS A 564 -2.37 -5.06 -19.74
N GLY A 565 -3.01 -5.28 -20.88
CA GLY A 565 -2.97 -6.56 -21.60
C GLY A 565 -1.56 -7.06 -21.89
N ALA A 566 -0.64 -6.17 -22.30
CA ALA A 566 0.75 -6.52 -22.55
C ALA A 566 1.51 -6.97 -21.28
N GLU A 567 1.28 -6.29 -20.16
CA GLU A 567 1.99 -6.60 -18.90
C GLU A 567 1.63 -7.98 -18.34
N LEU A 568 0.37 -8.42 -18.53
CA LEU A 568 -0.09 -9.74 -18.07
C LEU A 568 0.48 -10.89 -18.91
N MET A 569 0.83 -10.61 -20.18
CA MET A 569 1.46 -11.58 -21.08
C MET A 569 2.97 -11.72 -20.81
N ASP A 570 3.66 -10.60 -20.55
CA ASP A 570 5.12 -10.56 -20.41
C ASP A 570 5.63 -11.01 -19.03
N LYS A 571 4.98 -10.60 -17.94
CA LYS A 571 5.43 -10.92 -16.56
C LYS A 571 5.32 -12.42 -16.23
N TRP A 572 4.54 -13.21 -16.99
CA TRP A 572 4.11 -14.57 -16.62
C TRP A 572 4.17 -15.57 -17.79
N VAL A 573 5.32 -15.70 -18.46
CA VAL A 573 5.52 -16.70 -19.51
C VAL A 573 5.27 -18.12 -18.94
N GLY A 574 4.10 -18.69 -19.26
CA GLY A 574 3.66 -20.01 -18.79
C GLY A 574 2.61 -20.03 -17.67
N GLU A 575 2.30 -18.88 -17.06
CA GLU A 575 1.36 -18.74 -15.92
C GLU A 575 0.26 -17.68 -16.14
N SER A 576 0.17 -17.04 -17.30
CA SER A 576 -0.82 -15.98 -17.60
C SER A 576 -2.28 -16.40 -17.35
N GLU A 577 -2.64 -17.68 -17.53
CA GLU A 577 -3.98 -18.20 -17.18
C GLU A 577 -4.27 -18.08 -15.67
N ARG A 578 -3.30 -18.45 -14.83
CA ARG A 578 -3.43 -18.33 -13.37
C ARG A 578 -3.56 -16.88 -12.95
N ALA A 579 -2.79 -15.98 -13.59
CA ALA A 579 -2.85 -14.55 -13.31
C ALA A 579 -4.25 -13.96 -13.60
N VAL A 580 -4.93 -14.40 -14.66
CA VAL A 580 -6.32 -13.98 -14.93
C VAL A 580 -7.27 -14.48 -13.84
N ARG A 581 -7.21 -15.76 -13.47
CA ARG A 581 -8.08 -16.28 -12.40
C ARG A 581 -7.84 -15.57 -11.07
N GLU A 582 -6.58 -15.28 -10.79
CA GLU A 582 -6.17 -14.56 -9.59
C GLU A 582 -6.69 -13.12 -9.57
N LEU A 583 -6.65 -12.42 -10.71
CA LEU A 583 -7.22 -11.09 -10.84
C LEU A 583 -8.70 -11.05 -10.47
N PHE A 584 -9.49 -12.00 -10.99
CA PHE A 584 -10.92 -12.09 -10.72
C PHE A 584 -11.22 -12.50 -9.27
N ARG A 585 -10.45 -13.45 -8.73
CA ARG A 585 -10.54 -13.84 -7.32
C ARG A 585 -10.30 -12.64 -6.38
N ARG A 586 -9.21 -11.90 -6.61
CA ARG A 586 -8.88 -10.70 -5.82
C ARG A 586 -9.95 -9.63 -5.92
N ALA A 587 -10.51 -9.41 -7.10
CA ALA A 587 -11.58 -8.47 -7.29
C ALA A 587 -12.83 -8.86 -6.50
N ALA A 588 -13.17 -10.15 -6.47
CA ALA A 588 -14.30 -10.65 -5.69
C ALA A 588 -14.10 -10.54 -4.18
N GLU A 589 -12.90 -10.85 -3.69
CA GLU A 589 -12.54 -10.70 -2.27
C GLU A 589 -12.53 -9.23 -1.81
N ALA A 590 -12.41 -8.29 -2.75
CA ALA A 590 -12.39 -6.85 -2.51
C ALA A 590 -13.66 -6.15 -3.01
N ALA A 591 -14.77 -6.88 -3.17
CA ALA A 591 -16.05 -6.28 -3.56
C ALA A 591 -16.48 -5.16 -2.58
N PRO A 592 -17.10 -4.04 -3.06
CA PRO A 592 -17.42 -3.75 -4.46
C PRO A 592 -16.18 -3.30 -5.27
N SER A 593 -15.98 -3.92 -6.43
CA SER A 593 -14.76 -3.72 -7.22
C SER A 593 -14.98 -3.59 -8.72
N LEU A 594 -14.01 -2.95 -9.38
CA LEU A 594 -13.94 -2.74 -10.81
C LEU A 594 -12.65 -3.38 -11.34
N ILE A 595 -12.76 -4.36 -12.22
CA ILE A 595 -11.62 -4.90 -12.97
C ILE A 595 -11.46 -4.07 -14.24
N PHE A 596 -10.36 -3.35 -14.37
CA PHE A 596 -10.02 -2.58 -15.55
C PHE A 596 -8.96 -3.29 -16.39
N LEU A 597 -9.36 -3.77 -17.57
CA LEU A 597 -8.49 -4.44 -18.54
C LEU A 597 -8.15 -3.45 -19.66
N ASP A 598 -7.03 -2.75 -19.54
CA ASP A 598 -6.55 -1.84 -20.59
C ASP A 598 -5.87 -2.64 -21.72
N GLU A 599 -5.98 -2.15 -22.95
CA GLU A 599 -5.47 -2.84 -24.15
C GLU A 599 -5.96 -4.30 -24.24
N ILE A 600 -7.26 -4.52 -24.04
CA ILE A 600 -7.84 -5.88 -24.03
C ILE A 600 -7.66 -6.61 -25.37
N ASP A 601 -7.44 -5.90 -26.48
CA ASP A 601 -7.08 -6.49 -27.78
C ASP A 601 -5.72 -7.20 -27.78
N ALA A 602 -4.77 -6.78 -26.93
CA ALA A 602 -3.51 -7.49 -26.73
C ALA A 602 -3.70 -8.77 -25.90
N LEU A 603 -4.61 -8.72 -24.90
CA LEU A 603 -4.90 -9.87 -24.03
C LEU A 603 -5.76 -10.94 -24.72
N ALA A 604 -6.72 -10.49 -25.54
CA ALA A 604 -7.69 -11.35 -26.20
C ALA A 604 -7.88 -11.01 -27.70
N PRO A 605 -6.83 -11.24 -28.50
CA PRO A 605 -6.91 -11.05 -29.95
C PRO A 605 -7.83 -12.10 -30.58
N ARG A 606 -8.29 -11.84 -31.81
CA ARG A 606 -9.00 -12.86 -32.62
C ARG A 606 -8.17 -14.13 -32.76
N ARG A 607 -8.80 -15.28 -32.50
CA ARG A 607 -8.21 -16.61 -32.60
C ARG A 607 -7.52 -16.81 -33.95
N GLY A 608 -6.29 -17.32 -33.93
CA GLY A 608 -5.47 -17.59 -35.11
C GLY A 608 -4.69 -16.40 -35.67
N GLN A 609 -4.74 -15.21 -35.04
CA GLN A 609 -3.87 -14.08 -35.41
C GLN A 609 -2.53 -14.05 -34.66
N SER A 610 -2.41 -14.75 -33.54
CA SER A 610 -1.17 -14.83 -32.75
C SER A 610 -0.28 -15.98 -33.24
N SER A 611 1.00 -15.73 -33.48
CA SER A 611 2.00 -16.75 -33.86
C SER A 611 2.51 -17.57 -32.67
N ASP A 612 2.03 -17.30 -31.46
CA ASP A 612 2.48 -17.94 -30.23
C ASP A 612 1.90 -19.35 -30.07
N SER A 613 2.55 -20.15 -29.23
CA SER A 613 2.31 -21.58 -28.95
C SER A 613 0.95 -21.92 -28.30
N GLY A 614 -0.12 -21.21 -28.64
CA GLY A 614 -1.47 -21.36 -28.08
C GLY A 614 -1.62 -20.79 -26.67
N VAL A 615 -0.69 -19.95 -26.22
CA VAL A 615 -0.75 -19.30 -24.89
C VAL A 615 -1.90 -18.28 -24.86
N SER A 616 -1.98 -17.40 -25.86
CA SER A 616 -3.02 -16.37 -25.93
C SER A 616 -4.42 -16.99 -25.97
N ASP A 617 -4.64 -18.05 -26.74
CA ASP A 617 -5.92 -18.75 -26.80
C ASP A 617 -6.35 -19.33 -25.44
N ARG A 618 -5.40 -19.82 -24.63
CA ARG A 618 -5.70 -20.32 -23.28
C ARG A 618 -6.02 -19.20 -22.30
N VAL A 619 -5.34 -18.06 -22.41
CA VAL A 619 -5.65 -16.84 -21.63
C VAL A 619 -7.05 -16.32 -21.97
N VAL A 620 -7.41 -16.27 -23.26
CA VAL A 620 -8.78 -15.93 -23.69
C VAL A 620 -9.78 -16.91 -23.10
N ALA A 621 -9.51 -18.22 -23.15
CA ALA A 621 -10.40 -19.22 -22.58
C ALA A 621 -10.58 -19.04 -21.05
N ALA A 622 -9.49 -18.73 -20.33
CA ALA A 622 -9.56 -18.42 -18.90
C ALA A 622 -10.41 -17.17 -18.65
N LEU A 623 -10.18 -16.07 -19.37
CA LEU A 623 -10.97 -14.84 -19.25
C LEU A 623 -12.46 -15.08 -19.53
N LEU A 624 -12.79 -15.85 -20.56
CA LEU A 624 -14.17 -16.22 -20.86
C LEU A 624 -14.80 -17.04 -19.73
N THR A 625 -14.04 -17.96 -19.14
CA THR A 625 -14.51 -18.78 -18.01
C THR A 625 -14.81 -17.93 -16.77
N GLU A 626 -13.94 -16.97 -16.46
CA GLU A 626 -14.14 -16.05 -15.33
C GLU A 626 -15.31 -15.09 -15.56
N LEU A 627 -15.50 -14.60 -16.79
CA LEU A 627 -16.65 -13.77 -17.16
C LEU A 627 -17.97 -14.54 -17.15
N ASP A 628 -17.95 -15.80 -17.58
CA ASP A 628 -19.14 -16.66 -17.64
C ASP A 628 -19.57 -17.20 -16.28
N GLY A 629 -18.63 -17.34 -15.33
CA GLY A 629 -18.79 -17.65 -13.89
C GLY A 629 -20.01 -18.49 -13.46
N VAL A 630 -19.79 -19.63 -12.79
CA VAL A 630 -20.89 -20.47 -12.27
C VAL A 630 -21.79 -19.72 -11.28
N GLU A 631 -21.24 -18.74 -10.56
CA GLU A 631 -21.98 -17.89 -9.63
C GLU A 631 -21.79 -16.41 -10.02
N PRO A 632 -22.89 -15.66 -10.24
CA PRO A 632 -22.86 -14.23 -10.45
C PRO A 632 -22.02 -13.46 -9.40
N MET A 633 -20.85 -12.95 -9.76
CA MET A 633 -20.20 -11.91 -8.95
C MET A 633 -21.04 -10.64 -9.03
N ARG A 634 -21.96 -10.44 -8.09
CA ARG A 634 -22.93 -9.31 -8.13
C ARG A 634 -22.28 -7.96 -7.89
N GLU A 635 -21.11 -7.95 -7.26
CA GLU A 635 -20.41 -6.75 -6.81
C GLU A 635 -19.04 -6.56 -7.49
N VAL A 636 -18.83 -7.25 -8.61
CA VAL A 636 -17.63 -7.09 -9.46
C VAL A 636 -18.09 -6.75 -10.87
N VAL A 637 -17.61 -5.64 -11.41
CA VAL A 637 -17.87 -5.24 -12.79
C VAL A 637 -16.56 -5.28 -13.57
N VAL A 638 -16.60 -5.83 -14.79
CA VAL A 638 -15.43 -5.85 -15.68
C VAL A 638 -15.54 -4.74 -16.71
N LEU A 639 -14.50 -3.94 -16.84
CA LEU A 639 -14.39 -2.90 -17.85
C LEU A 639 -13.14 -3.17 -18.70
N GLY A 640 -13.35 -3.48 -19.98
CA GLY A 640 -12.27 -3.57 -20.97
C GLY A 640 -12.12 -2.25 -21.72
N ALA A 641 -10.88 -1.85 -22.02
CA ALA A 641 -10.60 -0.73 -22.91
C ALA A 641 -9.75 -1.16 -24.11
N THR A 642 -10.05 -0.63 -25.29
CA THR A 642 -9.26 -0.86 -26.51
C THR A 642 -9.30 0.34 -27.45
N ASN A 643 -8.24 0.47 -28.26
CA ASN A 643 -8.20 1.41 -29.38
C ASN A 643 -8.64 0.76 -30.70
N ARG A 644 -8.74 -0.57 -30.73
CA ARG A 644 -8.93 -1.42 -31.92
C ARG A 644 -10.00 -2.49 -31.64
N PRO A 645 -11.28 -2.10 -31.49
CA PRO A 645 -12.34 -3.03 -31.13
C PRO A 645 -12.53 -4.16 -32.15
N GLU A 646 -12.11 -3.97 -33.39
CA GLU A 646 -12.10 -4.99 -34.44
C GLU A 646 -11.14 -6.14 -34.16
N LEU A 647 -10.07 -5.94 -33.37
CA LEU A 647 -9.08 -6.99 -33.07
C LEU A 647 -9.47 -7.90 -31.89
N VAL A 648 -10.46 -7.49 -31.09
CA VAL A 648 -10.94 -8.26 -29.93
C VAL A 648 -11.67 -9.52 -30.37
N ASP A 649 -11.48 -10.65 -29.66
CA ASP A 649 -12.24 -11.88 -29.89
C ASP A 649 -13.76 -11.61 -29.77
N PRO A 650 -14.57 -11.84 -30.83
CA PRO A 650 -16.02 -11.67 -30.78
C PRO A 650 -16.73 -12.48 -29.68
N ALA A 651 -16.10 -13.54 -29.17
CA ALA A 651 -16.61 -14.30 -28.04
C ALA A 651 -16.74 -13.43 -26.77
N LEU A 652 -15.85 -12.47 -26.55
CA LEU A 652 -15.93 -11.55 -25.39
C LEU A 652 -17.10 -10.58 -25.50
N LEU A 653 -17.57 -10.31 -26.71
CA LEU A 653 -18.59 -9.28 -27.00
C LEU A 653 -20.03 -9.82 -26.99
N ARG A 654 -20.22 -11.08 -26.55
CA ARG A 654 -21.52 -11.75 -26.46
C ARG A 654 -22.26 -11.32 -25.18
N PRO A 655 -23.61 -11.41 -25.17
CA PRO A 655 -24.41 -11.16 -23.97
C PRO A 655 -23.91 -11.95 -22.75
N GLY A 656 -23.93 -11.32 -21.57
CA GLY A 656 -23.38 -11.87 -20.34
C GLY A 656 -21.86 -11.72 -20.14
N ARG A 657 -21.14 -11.07 -21.07
CA ARG A 657 -19.69 -10.77 -20.99
C ARG A 657 -19.46 -9.26 -21.11
N LEU A 658 -18.69 -8.80 -22.09
CA LEU A 658 -18.53 -7.38 -22.43
C LEU A 658 -19.67 -6.92 -23.36
N GLU A 659 -20.89 -7.07 -22.87
CA GLU A 659 -22.11 -6.87 -23.66
C GLU A 659 -22.42 -5.39 -23.89
N ARG A 660 -22.07 -4.52 -22.94
CA ARG A 660 -22.28 -3.07 -23.08
C ARG A 660 -21.08 -2.46 -23.78
N ARG A 661 -21.28 -1.89 -24.97
CA ARG A 661 -20.22 -1.24 -25.74
C ARG A 661 -20.42 0.26 -25.71
N VAL A 662 -19.39 0.99 -25.27
CA VAL A 662 -19.44 2.44 -25.09
C VAL A 662 -18.33 3.07 -25.93
N TYR A 663 -18.74 3.84 -26.93
CA TYR A 663 -17.83 4.62 -27.77
C TYR A 663 -17.43 5.90 -27.03
N VAL A 664 -16.12 6.13 -26.91
CA VAL A 664 -15.55 7.38 -26.39
C VAL A 664 -15.17 8.24 -27.60
N PRO A 665 -15.92 9.32 -27.89
CA PRO A 665 -15.61 10.20 -29.01
C PRO A 665 -14.33 11.00 -28.74
N PRO A 666 -13.66 11.52 -29.78
CA PRO A 666 -12.61 12.53 -29.59
C PRO A 666 -13.19 13.77 -28.90
N PRO A 667 -12.39 14.50 -28.10
CA PRO A 667 -12.87 15.67 -27.37
C PRO A 667 -13.20 16.81 -28.34
N ASP A 668 -14.39 17.41 -28.19
CA ASP A 668 -14.76 18.65 -28.87
C ASP A 668 -14.08 19.87 -28.25
N ALA A 669 -14.29 21.07 -28.81
CA ALA A 669 -13.62 22.29 -28.35
C ALA A 669 -13.87 22.58 -26.86
N HIS A 670 -15.09 22.37 -26.38
CA HIS A 670 -15.43 22.58 -24.97
C HIS A 670 -14.87 21.48 -24.05
N ALA A 671 -14.85 20.22 -24.51
CA ALA A 671 -14.17 19.14 -23.81
C ALA A 671 -12.66 19.40 -23.70
N ARG A 672 -12.03 19.90 -24.77
CA ARG A 672 -10.61 20.28 -24.76
C ARG A 672 -10.35 21.42 -23.79
N GLU A 673 -11.20 22.44 -23.74
CA GLU A 673 -11.12 23.52 -22.73
C GLU A 673 -11.13 22.95 -21.31
N ALA A 674 -12.09 22.08 -20.99
CA ALA A 674 -12.18 21.44 -19.69
C ALA A 674 -10.98 20.53 -19.38
N ILE A 675 -10.47 19.78 -20.36
CA ILE A 675 -9.26 18.94 -20.21
C ILE A 675 -8.03 19.82 -19.95
N LEU A 676 -7.88 20.93 -20.69
CA LEU A 676 -6.79 21.88 -20.48
C LEU A 676 -6.90 22.51 -19.09
N ALA A 677 -8.10 22.93 -18.66
CA ALA A 677 -8.32 23.51 -17.34
C ALA A 677 -8.04 22.50 -16.22
N ALA A 678 -8.49 21.26 -16.37
CA ALA A 678 -8.20 20.18 -15.41
C ALA A 678 -6.70 19.86 -15.36
N SER A 679 -6.03 19.84 -16.52
CA SER A 679 -4.59 19.59 -16.61
C SER A 679 -3.75 20.77 -16.12
N ALA A 680 -4.29 21.99 -16.17
CA ALA A 680 -3.68 23.21 -15.66
C ALA A 680 -4.16 23.57 -14.25
N LYS A 681 -4.92 22.69 -13.57
CA LYS A 681 -5.51 22.97 -12.25
C LYS A 681 -4.46 23.41 -11.24
N ASN A 682 -3.25 22.89 -11.36
CA ASN A 682 -2.14 23.26 -10.50
C ASN A 682 -1.01 24.03 -11.23
N THR A 683 -1.30 24.54 -12.42
CA THR A 683 -0.38 25.33 -13.26
C THR A 683 -0.89 26.77 -13.34
N PRO A 684 -0.31 27.71 -12.58
CA PRO A 684 -0.53 29.13 -12.78
C PRO A 684 -0.45 29.56 -14.25
N LEU A 685 -1.56 30.08 -14.78
CA LEU A 685 -1.64 30.62 -16.14
C LEU A 685 -1.63 32.14 -16.08
N ALA A 686 -0.86 32.76 -16.96
CA ALA A 686 -0.83 34.21 -17.08
C ALA A 686 -2.14 34.75 -17.66
N SER A 687 -2.44 36.03 -17.39
CA SER A 687 -3.69 36.67 -17.85
C SER A 687 -3.87 36.73 -19.38
N ASP A 688 -2.80 36.49 -20.15
CA ASP A 688 -2.83 36.42 -21.61
C ASP A 688 -3.24 35.02 -22.13
N VAL A 689 -3.41 34.04 -21.25
CA VAL A 689 -3.84 32.68 -21.60
C VAL A 689 -5.36 32.56 -21.49
N ASP A 690 -6.02 32.52 -22.65
CA ASP A 690 -7.43 32.15 -22.77
C ASP A 690 -7.54 30.69 -23.22
N LEU A 691 -7.81 29.79 -22.27
CA LEU A 691 -7.95 28.36 -22.54
C LEU A 691 -9.13 28.04 -23.48
N ALA A 692 -10.22 28.81 -23.44
CA ALA A 692 -11.38 28.57 -24.30
C ALA A 692 -11.06 28.93 -25.75
N ALA A 693 -10.44 30.10 -25.96
CA ALA A 693 -9.98 30.51 -27.27
C ALA A 693 -8.91 29.56 -27.83
N TYR A 694 -7.99 29.10 -26.97
CA TYR A 694 -6.93 28.18 -27.38
C TYR A 694 -7.49 26.79 -27.72
N ALA A 695 -8.40 26.24 -26.92
CA ALA A 695 -9.04 24.95 -27.16
C ALA A 695 -9.78 24.87 -28.51
N ALA A 696 -10.33 26.00 -28.97
CA ALA A 696 -10.97 26.11 -30.28
C ALA A 696 -9.98 25.92 -31.45
N THR A 697 -8.68 26.17 -31.24
CA THR A 697 -7.63 26.00 -32.26
C THR A 697 -7.01 24.59 -32.29
N LEU A 698 -7.24 23.78 -31.25
CA LEU A 698 -6.64 22.46 -31.08
C LEU A 698 -7.44 21.34 -31.76
N ASP A 699 -7.89 21.56 -32.99
CA ASP A 699 -8.58 20.51 -33.73
C ASP A 699 -7.63 19.33 -34.02
N GLY A 700 -8.14 18.10 -33.86
CA GLY A 700 -7.34 16.88 -33.97
C GLY A 700 -6.44 16.54 -32.76
N TYR A 701 -6.47 17.34 -31.68
CA TYR A 701 -5.79 16.98 -30.43
C TYR A 701 -6.64 16.01 -29.59
N SER A 702 -6.01 14.94 -29.11
CA SER A 702 -6.59 14.02 -28.14
C SER A 702 -6.53 14.59 -26.72
N ALA A 703 -7.21 13.96 -25.76
CA ALA A 703 -7.11 14.36 -24.35
C ALA A 703 -5.67 14.24 -23.82
N ALA A 704 -4.95 13.20 -24.25
CA ALA A 704 -3.54 13.01 -23.92
C ALA A 704 -2.65 14.10 -24.53
N ASP A 705 -2.95 14.55 -25.75
CA ASP A 705 -2.20 15.65 -26.39
C ASP A 705 -2.45 16.97 -25.66
N CYS A 706 -3.70 17.27 -25.26
CA CYS A 706 -4.01 18.46 -24.46
C CYS A 706 -3.26 18.46 -23.11
N ALA A 707 -3.23 17.32 -22.41
CA ALA A 707 -2.47 17.21 -21.17
C ALA A 707 -0.95 17.31 -21.40
N ALA A 708 -0.44 16.72 -22.49
CA ALA A 708 0.97 16.84 -22.88
C ALA A 708 1.33 18.29 -23.26
N LEU A 709 0.39 19.04 -23.83
CA LEU A 709 0.58 20.43 -24.24
C LEU A 709 0.77 21.35 -23.02
N ILE A 710 -0.08 21.24 -22.00
CA ILE A 710 0.11 21.96 -20.73
C ILE A 710 1.45 21.59 -20.09
N ARG A 711 1.76 20.28 -20.05
CA ARG A 711 3.01 19.77 -19.50
C ARG A 711 4.25 20.34 -20.20
N GLU A 712 4.25 20.33 -21.53
CA GLU A 712 5.36 20.87 -22.33
C GLU A 712 5.42 22.40 -22.24
N ALA A 713 4.29 23.09 -22.08
CA ALA A 713 4.25 24.53 -21.86
C ALA A 713 4.87 24.90 -20.50
N ALA A 714 4.53 24.17 -19.44
CA ALA A 714 5.15 24.32 -18.12
C ALA A 714 6.67 24.04 -18.17
N LEU A 715 7.08 22.93 -18.80
CA LEU A 715 8.50 22.62 -19.01
C LEU A 715 9.21 23.71 -19.84
N THR A 716 8.54 24.27 -20.83
CA THR A 716 9.08 25.36 -21.66
C THR A 716 9.29 26.63 -20.82
N ALA A 717 8.32 26.98 -19.98
CA ALA A 717 8.43 28.11 -19.05
C ALA A 717 9.60 27.89 -18.07
N MET A 718 9.70 26.70 -17.47
CA MET A 718 10.78 26.37 -16.53
C MET A 718 12.17 26.35 -17.18
N ARG A 719 12.29 25.86 -18.43
CA ARG A 719 13.56 25.88 -19.18
C ARG A 719 13.98 27.31 -19.54
N GLU A 720 13.03 28.21 -19.73
CA GLU A 720 13.31 29.63 -19.96
C GLU A 720 13.74 30.34 -18.67
N SER A 721 13.02 30.10 -17.57
CA SER A 721 13.36 30.60 -16.24
C SER A 721 12.76 29.71 -15.14
N LEU A 722 13.61 29.26 -14.21
CA LEU A 722 13.15 28.52 -13.01
C LEU A 722 12.35 29.41 -12.04
N GLU A 723 12.41 30.74 -12.20
CA GLU A 723 11.60 31.69 -11.45
C GLU A 723 10.28 32.05 -12.16
N ALA A 724 9.99 31.44 -13.31
CA ALA A 724 8.72 31.63 -14.00
C ALA A 724 7.57 31.25 -13.04
N LYS A 725 6.70 32.22 -12.77
CA LYS A 725 5.55 32.06 -11.87
C LYS A 725 4.29 31.61 -12.60
N GLU A 726 4.24 31.83 -13.90
CA GLU A 726 3.05 31.62 -14.73
C GLU A 726 3.46 31.13 -16.12
N VAL A 727 2.65 30.25 -16.69
CA VAL A 727 2.74 29.84 -18.09
C VAL A 727 2.05 30.89 -18.95
N THR A 728 2.76 31.42 -19.95
CA THR A 728 2.27 32.45 -20.87
C THR A 728 1.70 31.86 -22.15
N ALA A 729 0.97 32.67 -22.93
CA ALA A 729 0.48 32.25 -24.25
C ALA A 729 1.63 31.88 -25.21
N ALA A 730 2.80 32.53 -25.07
CA ALA A 730 3.99 32.21 -25.86
C ALA A 730 4.55 30.82 -25.53
N HIS A 731 4.50 30.40 -24.26
CA HIS A 731 4.91 29.06 -23.84
C HIS A 731 3.99 27.98 -24.42
N LEU A 732 2.67 28.21 -24.41
CA LEU A 732 1.70 27.31 -25.04
C LEU A 732 1.90 27.20 -26.55
N ALA A 733 2.15 28.32 -27.24
CA ALA A 733 2.42 28.33 -28.67
C ALA A 733 3.69 27.54 -29.01
N LYS A 734 4.76 27.71 -28.23
CA LYS A 734 6.02 26.98 -28.40
C LYS A 734 5.85 25.49 -28.07
N ALA A 735 5.06 25.14 -27.07
CA ALA A 735 4.72 23.75 -26.76
C ALA A 735 3.96 23.06 -27.91
N ALA A 736 3.07 23.78 -28.61
CA ALA A 736 2.32 23.26 -29.75
C ALA A 736 3.20 22.96 -30.98
N GLU A 737 4.41 23.53 -31.05
CA GLU A 737 5.38 23.16 -32.09
C GLU A 737 5.94 21.74 -31.89
N THR A 738 6.05 21.32 -30.63
CA THR A 738 6.56 20.02 -30.20
C THR A 738 5.43 18.99 -30.10
N VAL A 739 4.31 19.36 -29.47
CA VAL A 739 3.14 18.49 -29.28
C VAL A 739 2.18 18.69 -30.44
N ARG A 740 2.25 17.80 -31.43
CA ARG A 740 1.40 17.80 -32.63
C ARG A 740 0.11 17.00 -32.42
N PRO A 741 -0.97 17.30 -33.16
CA PRO A 741 -2.22 16.54 -33.07
C PRO A 741 -1.98 15.08 -33.43
N SER A 742 -2.44 14.14 -32.60
CA SER A 742 -2.24 12.70 -32.79
C SER A 742 -3.43 11.97 -33.42
N LEU A 743 -4.61 12.61 -33.50
CA LEU A 743 -5.81 11.94 -34.01
C LEU A 743 -5.78 11.83 -35.54
N ASP A 744 -5.82 10.58 -36.04
CA ASP A 744 -5.93 10.29 -37.47
C ASP A 744 -7.42 10.30 -37.92
N PRO A 745 -7.82 11.17 -38.87
CA PRO A 745 -9.18 11.22 -39.40
C PRO A 745 -9.67 9.89 -39.98
N ALA A 746 -8.79 9.09 -40.60
CA ALA A 746 -9.18 7.80 -41.17
C ALA A 746 -9.52 6.79 -40.08
N GLN A 747 -8.74 6.76 -39.00
CA GLN A 747 -9.00 5.93 -37.83
C GLN A 747 -10.29 6.34 -37.11
N LEU A 748 -10.53 7.64 -36.98
CA LEU A 748 -11.77 8.16 -36.37
C LEU A 748 -13.01 7.72 -37.17
N ALA A 749 -12.97 7.86 -38.50
CA ALA A 749 -14.07 7.43 -39.36
C ALA A 749 -14.33 5.92 -39.24
N ALA A 750 -13.29 5.10 -39.10
CA ALA A 750 -13.42 3.65 -38.89
C ALA A 750 -14.09 3.32 -37.54
N LEU A 751 -13.71 4.02 -36.46
CA LEU A 751 -14.30 3.84 -35.13
C LEU A 751 -15.76 4.30 -35.09
N GLU A 752 -16.09 5.41 -35.74
CA GLU A 752 -17.48 5.88 -35.87
C GLU A 752 -18.34 4.91 -36.70
N ALA A 753 -17.79 4.39 -37.81
CA ALA A 753 -18.46 3.37 -38.60
C ALA A 753 -18.72 2.11 -37.77
N TYR A 754 -17.71 1.66 -37.00
CA TYR A 754 -17.86 0.54 -36.07
C TYR A 754 -19.00 0.82 -35.07
N ALA A 755 -19.04 2.00 -34.45
CA ALA A 755 -20.09 2.37 -33.51
C ALA A 755 -21.50 2.32 -34.12
N ARG A 756 -21.67 2.81 -35.36
CA ARG A 756 -22.95 2.76 -36.09
C ARG A 756 -23.38 1.35 -36.50
N THR A 757 -22.46 0.40 -36.55
CA THR A 757 -22.75 -1.00 -36.92
C THR A 757 -23.22 -1.84 -35.71
N GLN A 758 -23.19 -1.28 -34.50
CA GLN A 758 -23.49 -1.97 -33.24
C GLN A 758 -24.72 -1.42 -32.49
N VAL A 759 -25.33 -0.35 -33.00
CA VAL A 759 -26.67 0.13 -32.64
C VAL A 759 -27.67 -0.54 -33.56
#